data_AF-G2G239-F1
#
_entry.id   AF-G2G239-F1
#
_cell.length_a   1.000
_cell.length_b   1.000
_cell.length_c   1.000
_cell.angle_alpha   90.00
_cell.angle_beta   90.00
_cell.angle_gamma   90.00
#
_symmetry.space_group_name_H-M   'P 1'
#
loop_
_entity.id
_entity.type
_entity.pdbx_description
1 polymer ?
#
loop_
_entity_poly.entity_id
_entity_poly.type
_entity_poly.pdbx_seq_one_letter_code
_entity_poly.pdbx_strand_id
1 'polypeptide(L)'
;MSTGADRMQFLTLNKKAAWDEGLPVRVRISEEGIKITEAEKYVTDLAVGKEAFPAELEVRDYAVGWCNMIYLLDQKGTVWLCDSRRKRFERICCTGAYIQNPLSIAITADTVYIGDGGAGGRIFAFALVNWQLRWCINIGFPAVDLAVDEEGRLFALDAGERRVLIFNTGGCLIKKIVFDGPDRDLTALTVSRGGMLYSFDRQSNKLLSVDLGSGEKNYSLLAFNREFTGLAVDTRDSIFIGCNSGIYKYDLAGKFTSEITAYSGTVKGLAVDGRDKLFVLGAVELTILTTRTVLARPEEGQLPKGLYFSKAFDSTTQGTRWHKFLLDAKIPENTQIKVSYLIAEHNELDDYITEGSAAAEEEKLEKIVTHLNSLNWSPPLINPGDALVLNDENNSDKSSKGRYLWLRIELIGNEAESPILRSIRVYLPRSSYLRYLPAVYQEDDSSRDFLERFLSLFETFFSKLEEQTYHVTGLFDPFAVPGEFLNRLAVWLGIAVDENWPEEKLRQLINKAMNLYRKRGTCAGIEEMIRLYTGIKPYIIEHFKLDWMQDERLKELLYGNDPNMFTVLLNPVKANKGCFTVRDFTDNELETVQRILSSEKPAHTDARLVVLQPWIYLDLYTYLGVNTCLSEPSPCLDTGAYMPRDTVLTDFEVAGQIERRSRMGLDTILT
;
A
#
# COMPACT_ATOMS: atom_id res chain seq x y z
N MET A 1 15.91 39.57 41.95
CA MET A 1 16.35 38.41 41.16
C MET A 1 15.22 38.09 40.17
N SER A 2 15.27 38.69 38.98
CA SER A 2 14.23 38.60 37.95
C SER A 2 14.93 38.34 36.62
N THR A 3 15.13 37.08 36.29
CA THR A 3 15.62 36.63 34.97
C THR A 3 14.95 35.30 34.65
N GLY A 4 13.62 35.30 34.60
CA GLY A 4 12.88 34.33 33.80
C GLY A 4 12.73 34.95 32.42
N ALA A 5 13.70 34.75 31.55
CA ALA A 5 13.54 35.13 30.14
C ALA A 5 12.34 34.33 29.60
N ASP A 6 11.30 35.02 29.14
CA ASP A 6 10.12 34.47 28.47
C ASP A 6 10.57 33.49 27.38
N ARG A 7 10.53 32.19 27.71
CA ARG A 7 10.91 31.13 26.79
C ARG A 7 9.74 30.96 25.83
N MET A 8 10.00 31.24 24.55
CA MET A 8 9.02 31.06 23.47
C MET A 8 8.49 29.62 23.53
N GLN A 9 7.19 29.47 23.74
CA GLN A 9 6.49 28.19 23.70
C GLN A 9 5.91 27.99 22.31
N PHE A 10 5.72 26.74 21.93
CA PHE A 10 5.05 26.41 20.70
C PHE A 10 4.12 25.22 20.89
N LEU A 11 3.00 25.25 20.20
CA LEU A 11 2.07 24.14 20.07
C LEU A 11 2.19 23.59 18.65
N THR A 12 2.04 22.28 18.47
CA THR A 12 2.30 21.63 17.17
C THR A 12 1.23 20.62 16.80
N LEU A 13 0.79 20.67 15.54
CA LEU A 13 0.06 19.61 14.87
C LEU A 13 1.02 18.91 13.91
N ASN A 14 1.47 17.70 14.25
CA ASN A 14 2.41 16.93 13.42
C ASN A 14 2.15 15.41 13.44
N LYS A 15 1.19 14.95 14.22
CA LYS A 15 0.85 13.53 14.37
C LYS A 15 -0.56 13.30 13.91
N LYS A 16 -0.82 12.12 13.32
CA LYS A 16 -2.15 11.71 12.90
C LYS A 16 -3.21 11.91 14.00
N ALA A 17 -2.93 11.47 15.22
CA ALA A 17 -3.86 11.63 16.36
C ALA A 17 -4.26 13.09 16.62
N ALA A 18 -3.34 14.04 16.44
CA ALA A 18 -3.63 15.47 16.63
C ALA A 18 -4.44 16.06 15.47
N TRP A 19 -4.27 15.52 14.25
CA TRP A 19 -5.10 15.86 13.11
C TRP A 19 -6.51 15.25 13.20
N ASP A 20 -6.64 14.06 13.78
CA ASP A 20 -7.93 13.39 13.96
C ASP A 20 -8.85 14.10 14.97
N GLU A 21 -8.30 14.96 15.83
CA GLU A 21 -9.06 15.82 16.76
C GLU A 21 -9.78 16.98 16.06
N GLY A 22 -9.46 17.28 14.81
CA GLY A 22 -10.13 18.33 14.02
C GLY A 22 -11.32 17.82 13.22
N LEU A 23 -11.86 18.71 12.38
CA LEU A 23 -12.94 18.41 11.44
C LEU A 23 -12.40 18.35 10.01
N PRO A 24 -12.17 17.14 9.44
CA PRO A 24 -11.80 16.98 8.03
C PRO A 24 -13.04 16.97 7.12
N VAL A 25 -13.04 17.79 6.07
CA VAL A 25 -14.09 17.84 5.05
C VAL A 25 -13.45 17.61 3.69
N ARG A 26 -13.65 16.42 3.11
CA ARG A 26 -12.96 15.96 1.88
C ARG A 26 -11.43 15.99 1.99
N VAL A 27 -10.93 15.76 3.21
CA VAL A 27 -9.50 15.65 3.54
C VAL A 27 -9.25 14.27 4.14
N ARG A 28 -8.17 13.63 3.69
CA ARG A 28 -7.66 12.38 4.23
C ARG A 28 -6.48 12.67 5.16
N ILE A 29 -6.55 12.13 6.36
CA ILE A 29 -5.51 12.24 7.39
C ILE A 29 -4.63 10.98 7.33
N SER A 30 -3.32 11.18 7.35
CA SER A 30 -2.30 10.13 7.31
C SER A 30 -1.11 10.46 8.21
N GLU A 31 -0.17 9.52 8.39
CA GLU A 31 1.08 9.77 9.13
C GLU A 31 1.96 10.82 8.44
N GLU A 32 1.84 11.00 7.12
CA GLU A 32 2.55 12.04 6.37
C GLU A 32 1.89 13.43 6.49
N GLY A 33 0.72 13.52 7.14
CA GLY A 33 -0.08 14.74 7.27
C GLY A 33 -1.43 14.66 6.55
N ILE A 34 -1.98 15.83 6.22
CA ILE A 34 -3.30 15.96 5.59
C ILE A 34 -3.20 16.21 4.08
N LYS A 35 -4.06 15.54 3.30
CA LYS A 35 -4.19 15.68 1.83
C LYS A 35 -5.66 15.64 1.41
N ILE A 36 -5.98 16.10 0.20
CA ILE A 36 -7.34 16.00 -0.35
C ILE A 36 -7.72 14.52 -0.52
N THR A 37 -8.96 14.16 -0.17
CA THR A 37 -9.48 12.80 -0.32
C THR A 37 -9.49 12.40 -1.79
N GLU A 38 -9.04 11.20 -2.09
CA GLU A 38 -9.15 10.59 -3.43
C GLU A 38 -10.48 9.84 -3.50
N ALA A 39 -11.22 10.03 -4.60
CA ALA A 39 -12.43 9.31 -4.92
C ALA A 39 -12.23 8.57 -6.25
N GLU A 40 -12.81 7.38 -6.37
CA GLU A 40 -12.80 6.69 -7.65
C GLU A 40 -13.93 7.22 -8.54
N LYS A 41 -13.56 7.74 -9.71
CA LYS A 41 -14.52 8.10 -10.75
C LYS A 41 -14.32 7.21 -11.97
N TYR A 42 -15.43 6.86 -12.61
CA TYR A 42 -15.40 6.22 -13.91
C TYR A 42 -15.01 7.26 -14.96
N VAL A 43 -14.09 6.90 -15.84
CA VAL A 43 -13.64 7.69 -16.98
C VAL A 43 -13.69 6.81 -18.22
N THR A 44 -14.07 7.38 -19.34
CA THR A 44 -14.08 6.70 -20.64
C THR A 44 -12.66 6.33 -21.05
N ASP A 45 -12.37 5.04 -21.08
CA ASP A 45 -11.09 4.47 -21.52
C ASP A 45 -11.07 4.35 -23.05
N LEU A 46 -12.15 3.79 -23.60
CA LEU A 46 -12.27 3.54 -25.04
C LEU A 46 -13.74 3.56 -25.46
N ALA A 47 -14.01 4.19 -26.61
CA ALA A 47 -15.30 4.09 -27.29
C ALA A 47 -15.10 3.50 -28.69
N VAL A 48 -15.89 2.48 -29.02
CA VAL A 48 -15.97 1.86 -30.35
C VAL A 48 -17.30 2.28 -30.97
N GLY A 49 -17.24 3.22 -31.91
CA GLY A 49 -18.42 3.69 -32.63
C GLY A 49 -18.93 2.69 -33.67
N LYS A 50 -20.17 2.88 -34.13
CA LYS A 50 -20.87 2.04 -35.12
C LYS A 50 -20.07 1.77 -36.40
N GLU A 51 -19.22 2.69 -36.82
CA GLU A 51 -18.39 2.56 -38.02
C GLU A 51 -17.46 1.34 -37.98
N ALA A 52 -17.04 0.91 -36.79
CA ALA A 52 -16.20 -0.26 -36.62
C ALA A 52 -17.00 -1.57 -36.63
N PHE A 53 -18.32 -1.52 -36.41
CA PHE A 53 -19.15 -2.72 -36.37
C PHE A 53 -19.38 -3.26 -37.79
N PRO A 54 -19.26 -4.58 -38.02
CA PRO A 54 -19.65 -5.19 -39.28
C PRO A 54 -21.11 -4.87 -39.62
N ALA A 55 -21.39 -4.51 -40.87
CA ALA A 55 -22.74 -4.13 -41.31
C ALA A 55 -23.80 -5.25 -41.16
N GLU A 56 -23.36 -6.50 -41.07
CA GLU A 56 -24.22 -7.69 -40.90
C GLU A 56 -24.54 -8.02 -39.43
N LEU A 57 -23.92 -7.32 -38.46
CA LEU A 57 -24.01 -7.64 -37.04
C LEU A 57 -25.15 -6.88 -36.36
N GLU A 58 -26.18 -7.61 -35.96
CA GLU A 58 -27.25 -7.09 -35.11
C GLU A 58 -27.15 -7.70 -33.71
N VAL A 59 -26.47 -6.98 -32.82
CA VAL A 59 -26.21 -7.45 -31.45
C VAL A 59 -27.53 -7.64 -30.70
N ARG A 60 -27.80 -8.89 -30.30
CA ARG A 60 -28.92 -9.29 -29.46
C ARG A 60 -28.56 -9.16 -27.98
N ASP A 61 -27.40 -9.69 -27.63
CA ASP A 61 -26.85 -9.70 -26.27
C ASP A 61 -25.32 -9.79 -26.33
N TYR A 62 -24.64 -9.52 -25.22
CA TYR A 62 -23.18 -9.60 -25.14
C TYR A 62 -22.67 -10.05 -23.78
N ALA A 63 -21.51 -10.71 -23.81
CA ALA A 63 -20.77 -11.08 -22.61
C ALA A 63 -19.33 -10.57 -22.69
N VAL A 64 -18.75 -10.24 -21.54
CA VAL A 64 -17.38 -9.76 -21.44
C VAL A 64 -16.52 -10.87 -20.85
N GLY A 65 -15.47 -11.26 -21.58
CA GLY A 65 -14.49 -12.23 -21.13
C GLY A 65 -13.20 -11.56 -20.66
N TRP A 66 -12.21 -12.39 -20.31
CA TRP A 66 -10.91 -11.92 -19.85
C TRP A 66 -10.18 -11.06 -20.90
N CYS A 67 -9.38 -10.10 -20.42
CA CYS A 67 -8.51 -9.23 -21.23
C CYS A 67 -9.24 -8.27 -22.20
N ASN A 68 -10.40 -7.72 -21.82
CA ASN A 68 -11.21 -6.82 -22.65
C ASN A 68 -11.74 -7.45 -23.96
N MET A 69 -11.86 -8.79 -24.01
CA MET A 69 -12.47 -9.49 -25.14
C MET A 69 -13.99 -9.49 -24.96
N ILE A 70 -14.70 -9.04 -25.99
CA ILE A 70 -16.15 -8.89 -25.94
C ILE A 70 -16.77 -9.90 -26.90
N TYR A 71 -17.75 -10.65 -26.42
CA TYR A 71 -18.45 -11.69 -27.15
C TYR A 71 -19.85 -11.17 -27.47
N LEU A 72 -20.10 -10.88 -28.73
CA LEU A 72 -21.38 -10.34 -29.20
C LEU A 72 -22.18 -11.47 -29.83
N LEU A 73 -23.41 -11.68 -29.35
CA LEU A 73 -24.34 -12.64 -29.93
C LEU A 73 -25.23 -11.92 -30.95
N ASP A 74 -25.18 -12.36 -32.20
CA ASP A 74 -26.02 -11.86 -33.29
C ASP A 74 -27.42 -12.51 -33.24
N GLN A 75 -28.44 -11.84 -33.80
CA GLN A 75 -29.80 -12.38 -33.90
C GLN A 75 -29.89 -13.71 -34.68
N LYS A 76 -28.91 -13.98 -35.56
CA LYS A 76 -28.80 -15.23 -36.31
C LYS A 76 -28.14 -16.38 -35.53
N GLY A 77 -27.73 -16.16 -34.27
CA GLY A 77 -27.06 -17.15 -33.42
C GLY A 77 -25.55 -17.29 -33.68
N THR A 78 -24.96 -16.36 -34.43
CA THR A 78 -23.52 -16.31 -34.66
C THR A 78 -22.85 -15.49 -33.56
N VAL A 79 -21.77 -16.01 -32.97
CA VAL A 79 -20.96 -15.28 -31.99
C VAL A 79 -19.84 -14.54 -32.70
N TRP A 80 -19.68 -13.26 -32.36
CA TRP A 80 -18.61 -12.40 -32.83
C TRP A 80 -17.68 -12.05 -31.68
N LEU A 81 -16.38 -12.25 -31.91
CA LEU A 81 -15.33 -11.87 -30.99
C LEU A 81 -14.83 -10.47 -31.34
N CYS A 82 -14.93 -9.54 -30.41
CA CYS A 82 -14.44 -8.18 -30.56
C CYS A 82 -13.22 -7.96 -29.67
N ASP A 83 -12.06 -7.73 -30.29
CA ASP A 83 -10.90 -7.15 -29.63
C ASP A 83 -11.09 -5.63 -29.62
N SER A 84 -11.54 -5.12 -28.47
CA SER A 84 -11.81 -3.71 -28.26
C SER A 84 -10.60 -2.82 -28.56
N ARG A 85 -9.37 -3.23 -28.20
CA ARG A 85 -8.16 -2.42 -28.39
C ARG A 85 -7.78 -2.28 -29.85
N ARG A 86 -7.89 -3.36 -30.62
CA ARG A 86 -7.55 -3.38 -32.06
C ARG A 86 -8.74 -3.04 -32.94
N LYS A 87 -9.94 -2.87 -32.36
CA LYS A 87 -11.22 -2.67 -33.07
C LYS A 87 -11.44 -3.76 -34.13
N ARG A 88 -11.02 -4.99 -33.83
CA ARG A 88 -11.08 -6.12 -34.76
C ARG A 88 -12.20 -7.05 -34.37
N PHE A 89 -13.02 -7.41 -35.35
CA PHE A 89 -14.12 -8.35 -35.20
C PHE A 89 -13.78 -9.65 -35.92
N GLU A 90 -13.98 -10.77 -35.23
CA GLU A 90 -13.80 -12.11 -35.77
C GLU A 90 -15.10 -12.91 -35.63
N ARG A 91 -15.52 -13.53 -36.73
CA ARG A 91 -16.77 -14.30 -36.78
C ARG A 91 -16.50 -15.75 -36.46
N ILE A 92 -17.21 -16.31 -35.47
CA ILE A 92 -17.13 -17.72 -35.13
C ILE A 92 -18.23 -18.48 -35.90
N CYS A 93 -17.84 -19.15 -36.97
CA CYS A 93 -18.78 -19.82 -37.87
C CYS A 93 -19.47 -21.06 -37.27
N CYS A 94 -18.90 -21.64 -36.20
CA CYS A 94 -19.34 -22.95 -35.68
C CYS A 94 -20.60 -22.91 -34.80
N THR A 95 -21.01 -21.74 -34.31
CA THR A 95 -22.12 -21.64 -33.33
C THR A 95 -23.50 -21.57 -34.00
N GLY A 96 -23.61 -20.86 -35.13
CA GLY A 96 -24.88 -20.60 -35.81
C GLY A 96 -25.58 -21.83 -36.39
N ALA A 97 -24.86 -22.96 -36.54
CA ALA A 97 -25.46 -24.22 -36.99
C ALA A 97 -26.38 -24.88 -35.94
N TYR A 98 -26.18 -24.56 -34.65
CA TYR A 98 -26.89 -25.20 -33.55
C TYR A 98 -28.01 -24.33 -32.97
N ILE A 99 -27.88 -23.01 -33.07
CA ILE A 99 -28.74 -22.02 -32.42
C ILE A 99 -29.85 -21.59 -33.38
N GLN A 100 -31.10 -21.56 -32.91
CA GLN A 100 -32.26 -21.22 -33.74
C GLN A 100 -32.87 -19.87 -33.39
N ASN A 101 -32.91 -19.53 -32.10
CA ASN A 101 -33.45 -18.29 -31.55
C ASN A 101 -32.59 -17.83 -30.36
N PRO A 102 -31.47 -17.13 -30.59
CA PRO A 102 -30.58 -16.67 -29.52
C PRO A 102 -31.27 -15.67 -28.59
N LEU A 103 -31.20 -15.91 -27.29
CA LEU A 103 -31.77 -15.04 -26.26
C LEU A 103 -30.71 -14.29 -25.48
N SER A 104 -29.77 -15.03 -24.90
CA SER A 104 -28.76 -14.49 -23.99
C SER A 104 -27.43 -15.24 -24.08
N ILE A 105 -26.35 -14.60 -23.66
CA ILE A 105 -24.99 -15.14 -23.63
C ILE A 105 -24.34 -14.87 -22.27
N ALA A 106 -23.67 -15.89 -21.73
CA ALA A 106 -22.84 -15.74 -20.54
C ALA A 106 -21.51 -16.45 -20.74
N ILE A 107 -20.47 -15.99 -20.07
CA ILE A 107 -19.10 -16.48 -20.28
C ILE A 107 -18.38 -16.75 -18.97
N THR A 108 -17.53 -17.77 -18.99
CA THR A 108 -16.56 -18.11 -17.96
C THR A 108 -15.15 -18.13 -18.55
N ALA A 109 -14.14 -18.37 -17.72
CA ALA A 109 -12.75 -18.50 -18.16
C ALA A 109 -12.55 -19.48 -19.34
N ASP A 110 -13.36 -20.55 -19.42
CA ASP A 110 -13.14 -21.64 -20.36
C ASP A 110 -14.37 -22.02 -21.20
N THR A 111 -15.56 -21.51 -20.89
CA THR A 111 -16.84 -21.93 -21.47
C THR A 111 -17.74 -20.73 -21.79
N VAL A 112 -18.38 -20.75 -22.96
CA VAL A 112 -19.43 -19.82 -23.38
C VAL A 112 -20.78 -20.54 -23.32
N TYR A 113 -21.73 -19.95 -22.60
CA TYR A 113 -23.10 -20.43 -22.49
C TYR A 113 -24.01 -19.57 -23.35
N ILE A 114 -24.85 -20.21 -24.15
CA ILE A 114 -25.82 -19.52 -25.01
C ILE A 114 -27.21 -20.08 -24.75
N GLY A 115 -28.13 -19.19 -24.41
CA GLY A 115 -29.56 -19.49 -24.27
C GLY A 115 -30.25 -19.44 -25.62
N ASP A 116 -30.91 -20.53 -25.99
CA ASP A 116 -31.67 -20.68 -27.23
C ASP A 116 -33.16 -20.88 -26.89
N GLY A 117 -34.02 -20.01 -27.43
CA GLY A 117 -35.47 -20.13 -27.31
C GLY A 117 -36.09 -21.18 -28.23
N GLY A 118 -35.29 -21.85 -29.07
CA GLY A 118 -35.75 -22.92 -29.96
C GLY A 118 -36.11 -24.22 -29.22
N ALA A 119 -37.11 -24.95 -29.72
CA ALA A 119 -37.54 -26.27 -29.24
C ALA A 119 -37.89 -26.36 -27.73
N GLY A 120 -38.50 -25.30 -27.18
CA GLY A 120 -38.93 -25.26 -25.79
C GLY A 120 -37.88 -24.78 -24.81
N GLY A 121 -36.72 -24.29 -25.27
CA GLY A 121 -35.69 -23.68 -24.42
C GLY A 121 -34.50 -24.59 -24.16
N ARG A 122 -33.35 -24.24 -24.72
CA ARG A 122 -32.10 -25.00 -24.62
C ARG A 122 -30.96 -24.09 -24.18
N ILE A 123 -29.98 -24.68 -23.52
CA ILE A 123 -28.71 -24.01 -23.22
C ILE A 123 -27.59 -24.82 -23.84
N PHE A 124 -26.76 -24.14 -24.63
CA PHE A 124 -25.57 -24.72 -25.25
C PHE A 124 -24.32 -24.22 -24.53
N ALA A 125 -23.42 -25.14 -24.19
CA ALA A 125 -22.11 -24.82 -23.62
C ALA A 125 -21.00 -25.12 -24.64
N PHE A 126 -20.27 -24.10 -25.05
CA PHE A 126 -19.14 -24.21 -26.00
C PHE A 126 -17.82 -23.97 -25.28
N ALA A 127 -16.80 -24.78 -25.58
CA ALA A 127 -15.45 -24.56 -25.07
C ALA A 127 -14.81 -23.34 -25.75
N LEU A 128 -14.24 -22.42 -24.98
CA LEU A 128 -13.67 -21.17 -25.49
C LEU A 128 -12.44 -21.39 -26.40
N VAL A 129 -11.67 -22.46 -26.14
CA VAL A 129 -10.40 -22.74 -26.82
C VAL A 129 -10.60 -23.13 -28.29
N ASN A 130 -11.66 -23.87 -28.59
CA ASN A 130 -11.87 -24.48 -29.91
C ASN A 130 -13.31 -24.40 -30.42
N TRP A 131 -14.20 -23.74 -29.69
CA TRP A 131 -15.62 -23.57 -30.02
C TRP A 131 -16.39 -24.87 -30.23
N GLN A 132 -15.91 -25.97 -29.65
CA GLN A 132 -16.62 -27.25 -29.68
C GLN A 132 -17.73 -27.29 -28.61
N LEU A 133 -18.85 -27.92 -28.97
CA LEU A 133 -19.95 -28.16 -28.06
C LEU A 133 -19.52 -29.13 -26.95
N ARG A 134 -19.55 -28.69 -25.69
CA ARG A 134 -19.31 -29.54 -24.52
C ARG A 134 -20.57 -30.33 -24.17
N TRP A 135 -21.70 -29.64 -24.07
CA TRP A 135 -22.99 -30.24 -23.77
C TRP A 135 -24.13 -29.31 -24.20
N CYS A 136 -25.33 -29.89 -24.32
CA CYS A 136 -26.57 -29.19 -24.57
C CYS A 136 -27.63 -29.75 -23.60
N ILE A 137 -28.34 -28.86 -22.93
CA ILE A 137 -29.44 -29.24 -22.03
C ILE A 137 -30.76 -28.63 -22.52
N ASN A 138 -31.85 -29.38 -22.34
CA ASN A 138 -33.20 -28.86 -22.55
C ASN A 138 -33.79 -28.51 -21.19
N ILE A 139 -34.11 -27.23 -21.00
CA ILE A 139 -34.61 -26.69 -19.74
C ILE A 139 -36.14 -26.53 -19.75
N GLY A 140 -36.79 -26.63 -20.91
CA GLY A 140 -38.25 -26.58 -21.03
C GLY A 140 -38.87 -25.19 -20.88
N PHE A 141 -38.06 -24.12 -20.87
CA PHE A 141 -38.49 -22.73 -20.97
C PHE A 141 -37.42 -21.86 -21.66
N PRO A 142 -37.78 -20.78 -22.35
CA PRO A 142 -36.81 -19.83 -22.89
C PRO A 142 -36.11 -19.07 -21.76
N ALA A 143 -34.81 -19.30 -21.57
CA ALA A 143 -34.01 -18.56 -20.60
C ALA A 143 -33.89 -17.10 -21.07
N VAL A 144 -34.52 -16.17 -20.34
CA VAL A 144 -34.55 -14.75 -20.70
C VAL A 144 -33.17 -14.11 -20.53
N ASP A 145 -32.47 -14.52 -19.47
CA ASP A 145 -31.12 -14.04 -19.16
C ASP A 145 -30.30 -15.17 -18.52
N LEU A 146 -28.98 -15.09 -18.69
CA LEU A 146 -28.01 -16.05 -18.16
C LEU A 146 -26.94 -15.28 -17.37
N ALA A 147 -26.69 -15.71 -16.14
CA ALA A 147 -25.59 -15.20 -15.33
C ALA A 147 -24.69 -16.34 -14.88
N VAL A 148 -23.43 -16.05 -14.60
CA VAL A 148 -22.47 -17.04 -14.11
C VAL A 148 -21.72 -16.44 -12.92
N ASP A 149 -21.40 -17.28 -11.94
CA ASP A 149 -20.56 -16.90 -10.81
C ASP A 149 -19.09 -17.29 -10.99
N GLU A 150 -18.25 -16.95 -10.00
CA GLU A 150 -16.81 -17.27 -10.04
C GLU A 150 -16.52 -18.77 -9.98
N GLU A 151 -17.42 -19.57 -9.42
CA GLU A 151 -17.31 -21.04 -9.37
C GLU A 151 -17.67 -21.68 -10.73
N GLY A 152 -18.17 -20.89 -11.68
CA GLY A 152 -18.62 -21.36 -12.99
C GLY A 152 -20.01 -21.98 -12.98
N ARG A 153 -20.81 -21.77 -11.93
CA ARG A 153 -22.22 -22.19 -11.87
C ARG A 153 -23.06 -21.27 -12.73
N LEU A 154 -23.89 -21.86 -13.58
CA LEU A 154 -24.75 -21.15 -14.51
C LEU A 154 -26.12 -20.92 -13.88
N PHE A 155 -26.60 -19.69 -13.93
CA PHE A 155 -27.91 -19.28 -13.46
C PHE A 155 -28.77 -18.91 -14.66
N ALA A 156 -29.89 -19.61 -14.83
CA ALA A 156 -30.83 -19.36 -15.91
C ALA A 156 -32.15 -18.80 -15.38
N LEU A 157 -32.57 -17.65 -15.93
CA LEU A 157 -33.79 -16.96 -15.54
C LEU A 157 -34.99 -17.45 -16.36
N ASP A 158 -36.01 -17.95 -15.66
CA ASP A 158 -37.34 -18.25 -16.20
C ASP A 158 -38.30 -17.12 -15.80
N ALA A 159 -38.62 -16.25 -16.75
CA ALA A 159 -39.56 -15.15 -16.52
C ALA A 159 -41.00 -15.64 -16.32
N GLY A 160 -41.39 -16.79 -16.90
CA GLY A 160 -42.76 -17.30 -16.86
C GLY A 160 -43.14 -17.80 -15.47
N GLU A 161 -42.22 -18.52 -14.83
CA GLU A 161 -42.42 -19.14 -13.50
C GLU A 161 -41.67 -18.40 -12.37
N ARG A 162 -41.14 -17.20 -12.63
CA ARG A 162 -40.32 -16.37 -11.71
C ARG A 162 -39.28 -17.20 -10.94
N ARG A 163 -38.52 -18.02 -11.66
CA ARG A 163 -37.56 -18.94 -11.04
C ARG A 163 -36.19 -18.81 -11.68
N VAL A 164 -35.17 -19.06 -10.88
CA VAL A 164 -33.79 -19.18 -11.34
C VAL A 164 -33.34 -20.61 -11.10
N LEU A 165 -32.91 -21.26 -12.18
CA LEU A 165 -32.32 -22.59 -12.13
C LEU A 165 -30.81 -22.47 -12.13
N ILE A 166 -30.16 -23.16 -11.19
CA ILE A 166 -28.71 -23.15 -11.01
C ILE A 166 -28.15 -24.47 -11.50
N PHE A 167 -27.24 -24.43 -12.47
CA PHE A 167 -26.57 -25.59 -13.05
C PHE A 167 -25.08 -25.58 -12.68
N ASN A 168 -24.49 -26.77 -12.57
CA ASN A 168 -23.04 -26.90 -12.47
C ASN A 168 -22.38 -26.72 -13.85
N THR A 169 -21.05 -26.69 -13.88
CA THR A 169 -20.23 -26.62 -15.11
C THR A 169 -20.47 -27.81 -16.07
N GLY A 170 -21.01 -28.92 -15.57
CA GLY A 170 -21.40 -30.10 -16.34
C GLY A 170 -22.84 -30.11 -16.86
N GLY A 171 -23.64 -29.06 -16.60
CA GLY A 171 -25.04 -28.96 -17.04
C GLY A 171 -26.06 -29.70 -16.15
N CYS A 172 -25.66 -30.20 -14.99
CA CYS A 172 -26.59 -30.79 -14.01
C CYS A 172 -27.22 -29.71 -13.12
N LEU A 173 -28.53 -29.84 -12.85
CA LEU A 173 -29.26 -28.93 -11.97
C LEU A 173 -28.83 -29.13 -10.50
N ILE A 174 -28.39 -28.06 -9.85
CA ILE A 174 -27.99 -28.03 -8.44
C ILE A 174 -29.18 -27.61 -7.57
N LYS A 175 -29.77 -26.45 -7.89
CA LYS A 175 -30.74 -25.76 -7.02
C LYS A 175 -31.74 -24.99 -7.88
N LYS A 176 -32.95 -24.84 -7.33
CA LYS A 176 -34.03 -24.04 -7.90
C LYS A 176 -34.45 -22.98 -6.89
N ILE A 177 -34.47 -21.72 -7.31
CA ILE A 177 -34.90 -20.57 -6.51
C ILE A 177 -36.17 -20.02 -7.15
N VAL A 178 -37.21 -19.77 -6.35
CA VAL A 178 -38.48 -19.19 -6.82
C VAL A 178 -38.68 -17.86 -6.10
N PHE A 179 -38.94 -16.80 -6.85
CA PHE A 179 -39.23 -15.47 -6.31
C PHE A 179 -40.74 -15.34 -6.03
N ASP A 180 -41.10 -14.95 -4.80
CA ASP A 180 -42.50 -14.73 -4.44
C ASP A 180 -42.98 -13.37 -4.96
N GLY A 181 -44.14 -13.32 -5.62
CA GLY A 181 -44.75 -12.10 -6.16
C GLY A 181 -45.89 -12.38 -7.16
N PRO A 182 -46.86 -11.46 -7.33
CA PRO A 182 -48.05 -11.69 -8.16
C PRO A 182 -47.83 -11.54 -9.69
N ASP A 183 -46.77 -10.86 -10.12
CA ASP A 183 -46.60 -10.40 -11.51
C ASP A 183 -45.56 -11.20 -12.30
N ARG A 184 -45.59 -11.21 -13.64
CA ARG A 184 -44.73 -12.07 -14.48
C ARG A 184 -43.82 -11.28 -15.43
N ASP A 185 -42.78 -10.62 -14.92
CA ASP A 185 -41.82 -9.91 -15.79
C ASP A 185 -40.44 -9.67 -15.14
N LEU A 186 -39.70 -10.75 -14.86
CA LEU A 186 -38.27 -10.66 -14.51
C LEU A 186 -37.44 -10.54 -15.79
N THR A 187 -36.65 -9.48 -15.90
CA THR A 187 -36.01 -9.11 -17.17
C THR A 187 -34.50 -9.25 -17.21
N ALA A 188 -33.83 -9.18 -16.06
CA ALA A 188 -32.37 -9.26 -15.98
C ALA A 188 -31.93 -10.06 -14.75
N LEU A 189 -30.76 -10.67 -14.85
CA LEU A 189 -30.14 -11.49 -13.83
C LEU A 189 -28.65 -11.17 -13.73
N THR A 190 -28.16 -10.94 -12.51
CA THR A 190 -26.71 -10.83 -12.27
C THR A 190 -26.35 -11.40 -10.90
N VAL A 191 -25.12 -11.88 -10.76
CA VAL A 191 -24.62 -12.54 -9.55
C VAL A 191 -23.38 -11.79 -9.07
N SER A 192 -23.37 -11.43 -7.79
CA SER A 192 -22.20 -10.86 -7.12
C SER A 192 -21.21 -11.95 -6.68
N ARG A 193 -19.93 -11.58 -6.51
CA ARG A 193 -18.91 -12.46 -5.92
C ARG A 193 -19.26 -12.96 -4.52
N GLY A 194 -19.98 -12.15 -3.74
CA GLY A 194 -20.44 -12.49 -2.40
C GLY A 194 -21.56 -13.53 -2.36
N GLY A 195 -22.00 -14.05 -3.51
CA GLY A 195 -23.11 -15.02 -3.57
C GLY A 195 -24.48 -14.37 -3.48
N MET A 196 -24.59 -13.07 -3.77
CA MET A 196 -25.88 -12.38 -3.86
C MET A 196 -26.39 -12.42 -5.31
N LEU A 197 -27.62 -12.88 -5.50
CA LEU A 197 -28.31 -12.89 -6.79
C LEU A 197 -29.23 -11.67 -6.89
N TYR A 198 -29.08 -10.88 -7.95
CA TYR A 198 -29.93 -9.74 -8.23
C TYR A 198 -30.76 -9.97 -9.48
N SER A 199 -32.04 -9.65 -9.41
CA SER A 199 -32.93 -9.66 -10.56
C SER A 199 -33.83 -8.43 -10.57
N PHE A 200 -34.12 -7.93 -11.77
CA PHE A 200 -34.97 -6.75 -11.95
C PHE A 200 -36.37 -7.15 -12.40
N ASP A 201 -37.38 -6.61 -11.71
CA ASP A 201 -38.79 -6.78 -12.04
C ASP A 201 -39.31 -5.51 -12.74
N ARG A 202 -39.64 -5.64 -14.03
CA ARG A 202 -40.00 -4.50 -14.88
C ARG A 202 -41.33 -3.85 -14.51
N GLN A 203 -42.32 -4.64 -14.08
CA GLN A 203 -43.65 -4.12 -13.77
C GLN A 203 -43.69 -3.40 -12.43
N SER A 204 -43.00 -3.96 -11.44
CA SER A 204 -42.91 -3.35 -10.11
C SER A 204 -41.79 -2.31 -9.98
N ASN A 205 -40.91 -2.21 -10.98
CA ASN A 205 -39.72 -1.37 -11.05
C ASN A 205 -38.81 -1.53 -9.82
N LYS A 206 -38.71 -2.77 -9.33
CA LYS A 206 -37.98 -3.15 -8.11
C LYS A 206 -36.83 -4.09 -8.42
N LEU A 207 -35.74 -3.91 -7.67
CA LEU A 207 -34.62 -4.85 -7.64
C LEU A 207 -34.85 -5.90 -6.55
N LEU A 208 -34.85 -7.16 -6.93
CA LEU A 208 -34.95 -8.30 -6.04
C LEU A 208 -33.56 -8.84 -5.75
N SER A 209 -33.21 -9.05 -4.48
CA SER A 209 -31.94 -9.64 -4.08
C SER A 209 -32.17 -10.93 -3.27
N VAL A 210 -31.36 -11.95 -3.53
CA VAL A 210 -31.42 -13.23 -2.80
C VAL A 210 -30.00 -13.63 -2.43
N ASP A 211 -29.78 -13.86 -1.14
CA ASP A 211 -28.53 -14.44 -0.66
C ASP A 211 -28.53 -15.95 -0.93
N LEU A 212 -27.59 -16.42 -1.75
CA LEU A 212 -27.47 -17.84 -2.11
C LEU A 212 -26.99 -18.72 -0.94
N GLY A 213 -26.30 -18.13 0.05
CA GLY A 213 -25.75 -18.80 1.22
C GLY A 213 -26.79 -19.04 2.32
N SER A 214 -27.45 -17.98 2.78
CA SER A 214 -28.50 -18.08 3.82
C SER A 214 -29.86 -18.53 3.25
N GLY A 215 -30.12 -18.28 1.96
CA GLY A 215 -31.44 -18.48 1.36
C GLY A 215 -32.47 -17.43 1.78
N GLU A 216 -32.08 -16.41 2.53
CA GLU A 216 -32.95 -15.28 2.89
C GLU A 216 -33.23 -14.43 1.64
N LYS A 217 -34.52 -14.18 1.41
CA LYS A 217 -35.00 -13.35 0.30
C LYS A 217 -35.11 -11.91 0.80
N ASN A 218 -34.19 -11.05 0.38
CA ASN A 218 -34.21 -9.64 0.72
C ASN A 218 -34.83 -8.83 -0.43
N TYR A 219 -36.07 -8.42 -0.23
CA TYR A 219 -36.79 -7.51 -1.12
C TYR A 219 -36.35 -6.08 -0.84
N SER A 220 -35.14 -5.71 -1.27
CA SER A 220 -34.68 -4.32 -1.20
C SER A 220 -35.53 -3.48 -2.17
N LEU A 221 -36.49 -2.73 -1.62
CA LEU A 221 -37.40 -1.82 -2.32
C LEU A 221 -36.65 -0.62 -2.93
N LEU A 222 -35.89 -0.86 -3.99
CA LEU A 222 -35.46 0.19 -4.90
C LEU A 222 -36.68 0.61 -5.72
N ALA A 223 -37.33 1.71 -5.36
CA ALA A 223 -38.29 2.37 -6.23
C ALA A 223 -37.51 3.08 -7.33
N PHE A 224 -37.15 2.34 -8.38
CA PHE A 224 -36.62 2.96 -9.58
C PHE A 224 -37.79 3.65 -10.29
N ASN A 225 -37.60 4.87 -10.80
CA ASN A 225 -38.65 5.63 -11.50
C ASN A 225 -38.31 5.87 -12.98
N ARG A 226 -37.27 5.19 -13.49
CA ARG A 226 -36.80 5.33 -14.87
C ARG A 226 -36.94 4.02 -15.62
N GLU A 227 -36.86 4.08 -16.95
CA GLU A 227 -36.87 2.88 -17.78
C GLU A 227 -35.57 2.09 -17.59
N PHE A 228 -35.70 0.85 -17.14
CA PHE A 228 -34.61 -0.09 -16.97
C PHE A 228 -34.17 -0.67 -18.31
N THR A 229 -32.85 -0.67 -18.56
CA THR A 229 -32.28 -1.25 -19.78
C THR A 229 -31.17 -2.26 -19.54
N GLY A 230 -30.52 -2.26 -18.36
CA GLY A 230 -29.47 -3.22 -18.04
C GLY A 230 -29.08 -3.18 -16.57
N LEU A 231 -28.55 -4.30 -16.08
CA LEU A 231 -28.10 -4.49 -14.70
C LEU A 231 -26.71 -5.12 -14.70
N ALA A 232 -25.79 -4.58 -13.92
CA ALA A 232 -24.49 -5.20 -13.68
C ALA A 232 -24.04 -4.94 -12.24
N VAL A 233 -23.18 -5.82 -11.72
CA VAL A 233 -22.60 -5.68 -10.38
C VAL A 233 -21.07 -5.78 -10.50
N ASP A 234 -20.36 -4.88 -9.82
CA ASP A 234 -18.88 -4.95 -9.77
C ASP A 234 -18.39 -5.90 -8.67
N THR A 235 -17.08 -6.12 -8.63
CA THR A 235 -16.46 -7.00 -7.64
C THR A 235 -16.47 -6.44 -6.22
N ARG A 236 -16.91 -5.18 -6.07
CA ARG A 236 -17.08 -4.47 -4.80
C ARG A 236 -18.54 -4.39 -4.37
N ASP A 237 -19.39 -5.21 -5.00
CA ASP A 237 -20.81 -5.32 -4.75
C ASP A 237 -21.61 -4.03 -4.96
N SER A 238 -21.09 -3.11 -5.76
CA SER A 238 -21.86 -1.95 -6.24
C SER A 238 -22.76 -2.35 -7.40
N ILE A 239 -24.02 -1.92 -7.35
CA ILE A 239 -25.03 -2.24 -8.35
C ILE A 239 -25.10 -1.09 -9.37
N PHE A 240 -25.01 -1.42 -10.65
CA PHE A 240 -25.13 -0.49 -11.76
C PHE A 240 -26.42 -0.74 -12.53
N ILE A 241 -27.24 0.31 -12.63
CA ILE A 241 -28.49 0.27 -13.39
C ILE A 241 -28.38 1.19 -14.59
N GLY A 242 -28.62 0.64 -15.78
CA GLY A 242 -28.64 1.34 -17.05
C GLY A 242 -30.02 1.90 -17.38
N CYS A 243 -30.01 3.11 -17.95
CA CYS A 243 -31.20 3.80 -18.44
C CYS A 243 -31.00 4.36 -19.84
N ASN A 244 -32.09 4.87 -20.42
CA ASN A 244 -32.04 5.66 -21.65
C ASN A 244 -31.23 6.97 -21.53
N SER A 245 -31.03 7.47 -20.31
CA SER A 245 -30.37 8.77 -20.02
C SER A 245 -28.94 8.65 -19.50
N GLY A 246 -28.53 7.50 -18.97
CA GLY A 246 -27.24 7.36 -18.28
C GLY A 246 -27.19 6.10 -17.43
N ILE A 247 -26.18 6.03 -16.55
CA ILE A 247 -25.92 4.89 -15.68
C ILE A 247 -25.89 5.36 -14.22
N TYR A 248 -26.59 4.64 -13.36
CA TYR A 248 -26.73 4.98 -11.94
C TYR A 248 -26.11 3.90 -11.06
N LYS A 249 -25.29 4.33 -10.09
CA LYS A 249 -24.63 3.46 -9.12
C LYS A 249 -25.41 3.45 -7.80
N TYR A 250 -25.68 2.25 -7.31
CA TYR A 250 -26.34 1.99 -6.04
C TYR A 250 -25.46 1.12 -5.16
N ASP A 251 -25.61 1.31 -3.85
CA ASP A 251 -24.99 0.45 -2.83
C ASP A 251 -25.83 -0.81 -2.59
N LEU A 252 -25.26 -1.81 -1.92
CA LEU A 252 -25.89 -3.07 -1.51
C LEU A 252 -27.24 -2.88 -0.79
N ALA A 253 -27.35 -1.80 0.00
CA ALA A 253 -28.57 -1.44 0.71
C ALA A 253 -29.66 -0.80 -0.19
N GLY A 254 -29.38 -0.63 -1.48
CA GLY A 254 -30.25 0.06 -2.44
C GLY A 254 -30.22 1.59 -2.31
N LYS A 255 -29.22 2.15 -1.61
CA LYS A 255 -29.04 3.60 -1.54
C LYS A 255 -28.37 4.12 -2.80
N PHE A 256 -28.94 5.17 -3.40
CA PHE A 256 -28.32 5.87 -4.52
C PHE A 256 -26.97 6.43 -4.09
N THR A 257 -25.91 6.07 -4.82
CA THR A 257 -24.55 6.54 -4.53
C THR A 257 -24.19 7.71 -5.44
N SER A 258 -24.26 7.51 -6.76
CA SER A 258 -23.85 8.52 -7.75
C SER A 258 -24.31 8.17 -9.15
N GLU A 259 -24.42 9.17 -10.01
CA GLU A 259 -24.56 9.01 -11.47
C GLU A 259 -23.18 8.91 -12.13
N ILE A 260 -23.02 8.02 -13.10
CA ILE A 260 -21.79 7.91 -13.88
C ILE A 260 -21.85 8.90 -15.04
N THR A 261 -21.22 10.06 -14.87
CA THR A 261 -21.22 11.16 -15.84
C THR A 261 -20.30 10.92 -17.04
N ALA A 262 -19.45 9.89 -17.01
CA ALA A 262 -18.55 9.54 -18.11
C ALA A 262 -19.27 9.01 -19.36
N TYR A 263 -20.53 8.59 -19.23
CA TYR A 263 -21.33 8.12 -20.34
C TYR A 263 -22.66 8.87 -20.39
N SER A 264 -22.99 9.41 -21.56
CA SER A 264 -24.28 10.03 -21.83
C SER A 264 -24.89 9.38 -23.08
N GLY A 265 -26.05 8.75 -22.90
CA GLY A 265 -26.73 8.06 -23.99
C GLY A 265 -27.62 6.91 -23.54
N THR A 266 -28.26 6.28 -24.53
CA THR A 266 -29.14 5.14 -24.30
C THR A 266 -28.33 3.87 -24.13
N VAL A 267 -28.37 3.33 -22.92
CA VAL A 267 -27.78 2.03 -22.56
C VAL A 267 -28.72 0.92 -23.04
N LYS A 268 -28.21 -0.04 -23.80
CA LYS A 268 -28.92 -1.28 -24.19
C LYS A 268 -28.55 -2.49 -23.32
N GLY A 269 -27.36 -2.45 -22.72
CA GLY A 269 -26.90 -3.47 -21.78
C GLY A 269 -25.66 -3.01 -21.04
N LEU A 270 -25.42 -3.63 -19.88
CA LEU A 270 -24.29 -3.35 -19.00
C LEU A 270 -23.62 -4.67 -18.63
N ALA A 271 -22.29 -4.68 -18.60
CA ALA A 271 -21.51 -5.81 -18.12
C ALA A 271 -20.24 -5.30 -17.43
N VAL A 272 -19.80 -6.00 -16.39
CA VAL A 272 -18.57 -5.67 -15.66
C VAL A 272 -17.57 -6.82 -15.82
N ASP A 273 -16.31 -6.50 -16.12
CA ASP A 273 -15.20 -7.48 -16.12
C ASP A 273 -14.64 -7.65 -14.71
N GLY A 274 -13.91 -8.74 -14.44
CA GLY A 274 -13.28 -9.06 -13.15
C GLY A 274 -12.21 -8.07 -12.68
N ARG A 275 -11.94 -7.00 -13.45
CA ARG A 275 -11.10 -5.84 -13.08
C ARG A 275 -11.92 -4.56 -12.82
N ASP A 276 -13.22 -4.69 -12.57
CA ASP A 276 -14.18 -3.59 -12.35
C ASP A 276 -14.28 -2.57 -13.51
N LYS A 277 -13.95 -3.02 -14.72
CA LYS A 277 -14.20 -2.23 -15.94
C LYS A 277 -15.66 -2.39 -16.32
N LEU A 278 -16.36 -1.28 -16.51
CA LEU A 278 -17.75 -1.26 -16.91
C LEU A 278 -17.85 -1.12 -18.43
N PHE A 279 -18.46 -2.11 -19.07
CA PHE A 279 -18.71 -2.15 -20.50
C PHE A 279 -20.15 -1.78 -20.76
N VAL A 280 -20.35 -0.72 -21.53
CA VAL A 280 -21.66 -0.16 -21.85
C VAL A 280 -21.92 -0.40 -23.33
N LEU A 281 -22.94 -1.20 -23.63
CA LEU A 281 -23.45 -1.31 -25.00
C LEU A 281 -24.53 -0.25 -25.19
N GLY A 282 -24.22 0.79 -25.96
CA GLY A 282 -25.16 1.83 -26.35
C GLY A 282 -25.96 1.47 -27.60
N ALA A 283 -26.83 2.38 -28.04
CA ALA A 283 -27.56 2.21 -29.30
C ALA A 283 -26.66 2.23 -30.55
N VAL A 284 -25.54 2.96 -30.48
CA VAL A 284 -24.67 3.28 -31.63
C VAL A 284 -23.19 2.97 -31.33
N GLU A 285 -22.82 2.75 -30.08
CA GLU A 285 -21.41 2.56 -29.70
C GLU A 285 -21.26 1.58 -28.54
N LEU A 286 -20.06 1.04 -28.38
CA LEU A 286 -19.64 0.28 -27.22
C LEU A 286 -18.58 1.08 -26.47
N THR A 287 -18.86 1.41 -25.21
CA THR A 287 -18.02 2.29 -24.39
C THR A 287 -17.49 1.54 -23.18
N ILE A 288 -16.18 1.60 -22.97
CA ILE A 288 -15.48 0.97 -21.85
C ILE A 288 -15.12 2.07 -20.85
N LEU A 289 -15.65 1.95 -19.65
CA LEU A 289 -15.39 2.85 -18.54
C LEU A 289 -14.42 2.17 -17.56
N THR A 290 -13.41 2.91 -17.14
CA THR A 290 -12.42 2.47 -16.15
C THR A 290 -12.45 3.37 -14.94
N THR A 291 -12.18 2.81 -13.77
CA THR A 291 -12.01 3.60 -12.57
C THR A 291 -10.65 4.29 -12.61
N ARG A 292 -10.66 5.61 -12.38
CA ARG A 292 -9.46 6.39 -12.09
C ARG A 292 -9.65 7.06 -10.74
N THR A 293 -8.58 7.05 -9.94
CA THR A 293 -8.52 7.81 -8.71
C THR A 293 -8.43 9.28 -9.06
N VAL A 294 -9.45 10.06 -8.74
CA VAL A 294 -9.52 11.50 -8.94
C VAL A 294 -9.67 12.17 -7.59
N LEU A 295 -9.03 13.32 -7.39
CA LEU A 295 -9.19 14.07 -6.15
C LEU A 295 -10.64 14.56 -5.98
N ALA A 296 -11.14 14.53 -4.76
CA ALA A 296 -12.50 14.93 -4.41
C ALA A 296 -12.75 16.41 -4.75
N ARG A 297 -13.89 16.67 -5.39
CA ARG A 297 -14.31 18.00 -5.83
C ARG A 297 -15.60 18.41 -5.12
N PRO A 298 -15.77 19.71 -4.78
CA PRO A 298 -17.02 20.20 -4.23
C PRO A 298 -18.19 20.08 -5.19
N GLU A 299 -17.96 20.45 -6.45
CA GLU A 299 -18.90 20.36 -7.55
C GLU A 299 -18.16 19.93 -8.82
N GLU A 300 -18.87 19.33 -9.77
CA GLU A 300 -18.28 19.00 -11.07
C GLU A 300 -17.88 20.29 -11.82
N GLY A 301 -16.66 20.30 -12.39
CA GLY A 301 -16.08 21.47 -13.05
C GLY A 301 -15.24 22.39 -12.14
N GLN A 302 -15.34 22.27 -10.81
CA GLN A 302 -14.44 22.99 -9.90
C GLN A 302 -13.13 22.24 -9.66
N LEU A 303 -12.08 22.97 -9.28
CA LEU A 303 -10.82 22.38 -8.83
C LEU A 303 -11.04 21.54 -7.56
N PRO A 304 -10.29 20.45 -7.36
CA PRO A 304 -10.33 19.68 -6.11
C PRO A 304 -10.04 20.54 -4.90
N LYS A 305 -10.90 20.46 -3.88
CA LYS A 305 -10.78 21.24 -2.65
C LYS A 305 -11.09 20.37 -1.44
N GLY A 306 -10.21 20.46 -0.44
CA GLY A 306 -10.41 19.92 0.90
C GLY A 306 -10.39 21.03 1.93
N LEU A 307 -11.21 20.93 2.97
CA LEU A 307 -11.26 21.89 4.08
C LEU A 307 -11.00 21.16 5.39
N TYR A 308 -10.21 21.77 6.26
CA TYR A 308 -9.91 21.24 7.58
C TYR A 308 -10.01 22.35 8.62
N PHE A 309 -10.74 22.09 9.70
CA PHE A 309 -10.78 22.97 10.87
C PHE A 309 -10.04 22.30 12.01
N SER A 310 -9.02 22.97 12.55
CA SER A 310 -8.29 22.47 13.72
C SER A 310 -9.12 22.61 14.98
N LYS A 311 -8.89 21.72 15.95
CA LYS A 311 -9.26 21.98 17.34
C LYS A 311 -8.55 23.23 17.88
N ALA A 312 -9.09 23.83 18.95
CA ALA A 312 -8.49 24.99 19.60
C ALA A 312 -7.07 24.71 20.10
N PHE A 313 -6.14 25.58 19.73
CA PHE A 313 -4.87 25.73 20.44
C PHE A 313 -5.12 26.52 21.73
N ASP A 314 -4.85 25.91 22.88
CA ASP A 314 -5.05 26.54 24.19
C ASP A 314 -3.73 27.07 24.75
N SER A 315 -3.67 28.39 24.98
CA SER A 315 -2.53 29.04 25.63
C SER A 315 -2.54 28.97 27.15
N THR A 316 -3.64 28.49 27.76
CA THR A 316 -3.94 28.44 29.21
C THR A 316 -4.06 29.80 29.92
N THR A 317 -3.56 30.87 29.32
CA THR A 317 -3.64 32.24 29.82
C THR A 317 -4.68 33.06 29.06
N GLN A 318 -5.47 33.87 29.77
CA GLN A 318 -6.38 34.83 29.15
C GLN A 318 -5.61 35.99 28.51
N GLY A 319 -6.12 36.54 27.41
CA GLY A 319 -5.50 37.68 26.74
C GLY A 319 -4.17 37.36 26.07
N THR A 320 -3.89 36.10 25.74
CA THR A 320 -2.65 35.70 25.07
C THR A 320 -2.55 36.32 23.69
N ARG A 321 -1.41 36.95 23.40
CA ARG A 321 -1.04 37.35 22.04
C ARG A 321 -0.30 36.21 21.37
N TRP A 322 -0.90 35.69 20.30
CA TRP A 322 -0.26 34.71 19.43
C TRP A 322 0.81 35.39 18.57
N HIS A 323 1.92 34.70 18.34
CA HIS A 323 3.05 35.29 17.62
C HIS A 323 2.96 35.02 16.12
N LYS A 324 3.25 33.79 15.72
CA LYS A 324 3.34 33.35 14.34
C LYS A 324 3.04 31.86 14.24
N PHE A 325 2.80 31.39 13.03
CA PHE A 325 2.74 29.97 12.76
C PHE A 325 3.63 29.59 11.57
N LEU A 326 4.29 28.44 11.70
CA LEU A 326 5.13 27.82 10.69
C LEU A 326 4.41 26.63 10.07
N LEU A 327 4.42 26.55 8.75
CA LEU A 327 3.82 25.48 7.97
C LEU A 327 4.93 24.66 7.30
N ASP A 328 4.97 23.35 7.57
CA ASP A 328 5.75 22.40 6.78
C ASP A 328 4.82 21.68 5.81
N ALA A 329 4.88 22.06 4.54
CA ALA A 329 4.03 21.54 3.50
C ALA A 329 4.81 21.26 2.20
N LYS A 330 4.40 20.20 1.50
CA LYS A 330 4.79 19.96 0.11
C LYS A 330 3.67 20.51 -0.77
N ILE A 331 3.98 21.56 -1.53
CA ILE A 331 3.02 22.26 -2.41
C ILE A 331 3.50 22.05 -3.85
N PRO A 332 2.91 21.08 -4.59
CA PRO A 332 3.20 20.89 -6.01
C PRO A 332 2.77 22.08 -6.89
N GLU A 333 3.23 22.09 -8.15
CA GLU A 333 2.87 23.16 -9.09
C GLU A 333 1.35 23.25 -9.30
N ASN A 334 0.85 24.49 -9.41
CA ASN A 334 -0.58 24.78 -9.57
C ASN A 334 -1.47 24.27 -8.42
N THR A 335 -0.91 24.05 -7.22
CA THR A 335 -1.68 23.77 -5.99
C THR A 335 -1.54 24.92 -4.99
N GLN A 336 -2.48 25.03 -4.06
CA GLN A 336 -2.47 26.06 -3.02
C GLN A 336 -2.95 25.52 -1.68
N ILE A 337 -2.37 26.04 -0.60
CA ILE A 337 -2.86 25.90 0.77
C ILE A 337 -3.22 27.30 1.25
N LYS A 338 -4.47 27.49 1.67
CA LYS A 338 -4.92 28.73 2.30
C LYS A 338 -5.15 28.50 3.77
N VAL A 339 -4.55 29.34 4.61
CA VAL A 339 -4.71 29.26 6.08
C VAL A 339 -5.34 30.55 6.57
N SER A 340 -6.45 30.40 7.29
CA SER A 340 -7.10 31.47 8.05
C SER A 340 -7.12 31.09 9.52
N TYR A 341 -7.14 32.08 10.41
CA TYR A 341 -7.17 31.87 11.85
C TYR A 341 -8.30 32.66 12.52
N LEU A 342 -8.75 32.17 13.66
CA LEU A 342 -9.71 32.83 14.54
C LEU A 342 -9.17 32.78 15.97
N ILE A 343 -9.29 33.87 16.72
CA ILE A 343 -8.82 34.00 18.10
C ILE A 343 -10.01 34.39 18.99
N ALA A 344 -10.19 33.70 20.10
CA ALA A 344 -11.22 34.02 21.09
C ALA A 344 -10.77 33.71 22.53
N GLU A 345 -11.49 34.27 23.51
CA GLU A 345 -11.23 34.02 24.94
C GLU A 345 -11.92 32.75 25.46
N HIS A 346 -13.07 32.39 24.88
CA HIS A 346 -13.86 31.23 25.27
C HIS A 346 -13.80 30.15 24.19
N ASN A 347 -13.89 28.89 24.60
CA ASN A 347 -13.96 27.77 23.67
C ASN A 347 -15.38 27.67 23.13
N GLU A 348 -15.62 28.23 21.94
CA GLU A 348 -16.95 28.30 21.33
C GLU A 348 -17.12 27.29 20.17
N LEU A 349 -16.03 26.72 19.65
CA LEU A 349 -16.03 25.97 18.39
C LEU A 349 -15.70 24.48 18.51
N ASP A 350 -15.02 24.05 19.57
CA ASP A 350 -14.59 22.65 19.68
C ASP A 350 -15.78 21.67 19.74
N ASP A 351 -16.90 22.07 20.34
CA ASP A 351 -18.13 21.28 20.38
C ASP A 351 -18.68 21.05 18.96
N TYR A 352 -18.76 22.11 18.14
CA TYR A 352 -19.20 22.03 16.74
C TYR A 352 -18.25 21.20 15.87
N ILE A 353 -16.94 21.32 16.09
CA ILE A 353 -15.91 20.55 15.37
C ILE A 353 -16.03 19.06 15.69
N THR A 354 -16.22 18.73 16.97
CA THR A 354 -16.38 17.34 17.44
C THR A 354 -17.69 16.74 16.93
N GLU A 355 -18.79 17.50 16.97
CA GLU A 355 -20.08 17.07 16.41
C GLU A 355 -20.04 16.85 14.90
N GLY A 356 -19.31 17.70 14.17
CA GLY A 356 -19.10 17.54 12.73
C GLY A 356 -18.29 16.30 12.39
N SER A 357 -17.24 16.00 13.17
CA SER A 357 -16.37 14.84 12.94
C SER A 357 -17.12 13.52 13.17
N ALA A 358 -18.08 13.51 14.10
CA ALA A 358 -18.95 12.37 14.39
C ALA A 358 -20.19 12.25 13.49
N ALA A 359 -20.44 13.22 12.60
CA ALA A 359 -21.65 13.23 11.77
C ALA A 359 -21.57 12.19 10.64
N ALA A 360 -22.43 11.16 10.69
CA ALA A 360 -22.59 10.19 9.61
C ALA A 360 -23.49 10.70 8.46
N GLU A 361 -24.31 11.73 8.72
CA GLU A 361 -25.23 12.33 7.76
C GLU A 361 -24.60 13.55 7.05
N GLU A 362 -24.49 13.49 5.72
CA GLU A 362 -23.90 14.56 4.90
C GLU A 362 -24.64 15.91 5.06
N GLU A 363 -25.97 15.89 5.19
CA GLU A 363 -26.78 17.11 5.34
C GLU A 363 -26.50 17.84 6.67
N LYS A 364 -26.19 17.09 7.74
CA LYS A 364 -25.79 17.67 9.04
C LYS A 364 -24.40 18.28 8.95
N LEU A 365 -23.47 17.60 8.29
CA LEU A 365 -22.11 18.08 8.06
C LEU A 365 -22.12 19.39 7.26
N GLU A 366 -22.90 19.48 6.18
CA GLU A 366 -23.02 20.70 5.37
C GLU A 366 -23.54 21.91 6.17
N LYS A 367 -24.52 21.71 7.06
CA LYS A 367 -25.02 22.78 7.95
C LYS A 367 -23.93 23.29 8.89
N ILE A 368 -23.15 22.39 9.50
CA ILE A 368 -22.03 22.73 10.39
C ILE A 368 -20.93 23.47 9.61
N VAL A 369 -20.54 22.96 8.43
CA VAL A 369 -19.53 23.61 7.59
C VAL A 369 -19.98 25.01 7.14
N THR A 370 -21.26 25.18 6.81
CA THR A 370 -21.81 26.49 6.43
C THR A 370 -21.75 27.47 7.59
N HIS A 371 -22.11 27.03 8.80
CA HIS A 371 -22.00 27.83 10.00
C HIS A 371 -20.54 28.23 10.28
N LEU A 372 -19.61 27.27 10.26
CA LEU A 372 -18.17 27.54 10.49
C LEU A 372 -17.60 28.51 9.45
N ASN A 373 -17.99 28.42 8.18
CA ASN A 373 -17.54 29.35 7.15
C ASN A 373 -18.15 30.75 7.29
N SER A 374 -19.29 30.91 7.97
CA SER A 374 -19.92 32.22 8.20
C SER A 374 -19.24 33.04 9.31
N LEU A 375 -18.33 32.42 10.07
CA LEU A 375 -17.58 33.08 11.14
C LEU A 375 -16.55 34.09 10.59
N ASN A 376 -16.15 35.02 11.45
CA ASN A 376 -15.24 36.12 11.10
C ASN A 376 -13.76 35.69 11.10
N TRP A 377 -13.40 34.77 10.22
CA TRP A 377 -12.02 34.33 10.03
C TRP A 377 -11.09 35.46 9.53
N SER A 378 -9.80 35.33 9.82
CA SER A 378 -8.77 36.20 9.21
C SER A 378 -8.76 36.08 7.68
N PRO A 379 -8.28 37.11 6.95
CA PRO A 379 -8.04 36.98 5.52
C PRO A 379 -7.12 35.76 5.25
N PRO A 380 -7.40 34.97 4.19
CA PRO A 380 -6.68 33.75 3.93
C PRO A 380 -5.26 34.05 3.46
N LEU A 381 -4.28 33.50 4.18
CA LEU A 381 -2.87 33.53 3.78
C LEU A 381 -2.61 32.39 2.78
N ILE A 382 -2.06 32.72 1.61
CA ILE A 382 -1.82 31.76 0.53
C ILE A 382 -0.39 31.23 0.64
N ASN A 383 -0.25 29.90 0.72
CA ASN A 383 1.01 29.18 0.85
C ASN A 383 1.95 29.76 1.92
N PRO A 384 1.47 30.03 3.15
CA PRO A 384 2.33 30.59 4.18
C PRO A 384 3.38 29.56 4.61
N GLY A 385 4.67 29.90 4.53
CA GLY A 385 5.74 29.10 5.15
C GLY A 385 6.00 29.54 6.59
N ASP A 386 6.16 30.85 6.79
CA ASP A 386 6.18 31.53 8.09
C ASP A 386 5.22 32.72 8.03
N ALA A 387 4.23 32.74 8.90
CA ALA A 387 3.19 33.76 8.91
C ALA A 387 2.98 34.35 10.30
N LEU A 388 3.16 35.67 10.40
CA LEU A 388 2.85 36.43 11.59
C LEU A 388 1.33 36.50 11.78
N VAL A 389 0.86 36.30 13.01
CA VAL A 389 -0.53 36.57 13.38
C VAL A 389 -0.68 38.09 13.48
N LEU A 390 -1.39 38.68 12.51
CA LEU A 390 -1.59 40.11 12.40
C LEU A 390 -2.80 40.58 13.21
N ASN A 391 -2.71 41.83 13.68
CA ASN A 391 -3.83 42.58 14.22
C ASN A 391 -4.60 43.21 13.05
N ASP A 392 -5.94 43.20 13.10
CA ASP A 392 -6.75 43.88 12.09
C ASP A 392 -6.89 45.37 12.48
N GLU A 393 -6.18 46.25 11.80
CA GLU A 393 -6.16 47.70 12.07
C GLU A 393 -7.53 48.37 11.80
N ASN A 394 -8.40 47.76 11.00
CA ASN A 394 -9.67 48.35 10.59
C ASN A 394 -10.84 48.04 11.52
N ASN A 395 -10.67 47.18 12.53
CA ASN A 395 -11.76 46.80 13.41
C ASN A 395 -11.26 46.53 14.84
N SER A 396 -11.40 47.54 15.71
CA SER A 396 -10.98 47.51 17.12
C SER A 396 -11.69 46.44 17.98
N ASP A 397 -12.75 45.82 17.47
CA ASP A 397 -13.49 44.73 18.13
C ASP A 397 -12.92 43.32 17.83
N LYS A 398 -11.99 43.18 16.87
CA LYS A 398 -11.30 41.90 16.67
C LYS A 398 -10.25 41.71 17.75
N SER A 399 -10.55 40.82 18.69
CA SER A 399 -9.64 40.48 19.78
C SER A 399 -8.34 39.89 19.24
N SER A 400 -7.32 40.73 19.05
CA SER A 400 -5.91 40.35 18.77
C SER A 400 -5.26 39.57 19.91
N LYS A 401 -6.03 39.30 20.97
CA LYS A 401 -5.67 38.58 22.17
C LYS A 401 -6.76 37.56 22.46
N GLY A 402 -6.38 36.36 22.85
CA GLY A 402 -7.35 35.33 23.18
C GLY A 402 -6.66 34.10 23.70
N ARG A 403 -7.30 33.43 24.65
CA ARG A 403 -6.80 32.15 25.16
C ARG A 403 -6.70 31.09 24.07
N TYR A 404 -7.67 31.05 23.15
CA TYR A 404 -7.81 30.01 22.14
C TYR A 404 -7.55 30.53 20.72
N LEU A 405 -6.93 29.69 19.89
CA LEU A 405 -6.74 29.93 18.46
C LEU A 405 -7.20 28.72 17.64
N TRP A 406 -8.01 28.95 16.60
CA TRP A 406 -8.41 27.93 15.62
C TRP A 406 -7.80 28.23 14.26
N LEU A 407 -7.52 27.19 13.49
CA LEU A 407 -7.05 27.28 12.11
C LEU A 407 -8.08 26.68 11.15
N ARG A 408 -8.41 27.44 10.12
CA ARG A 408 -9.16 26.98 8.93
C ARG A 408 -8.16 26.79 7.80
N ILE A 409 -8.04 25.58 7.30
CA ILE A 409 -7.07 25.18 6.28
C ILE A 409 -7.82 24.69 5.06
N GLU A 410 -7.65 25.39 3.95
CA GLU A 410 -8.24 25.04 2.65
C GLU A 410 -7.13 24.55 1.71
N LEU A 411 -7.18 23.28 1.35
CA LEU A 411 -6.29 22.63 0.40
C LEU A 411 -6.92 22.71 -0.99
N ILE A 412 -6.20 23.25 -1.96
CA ILE A 412 -6.62 23.34 -3.37
C ILE A 412 -5.64 22.53 -4.20
N GLY A 413 -6.12 21.43 -4.78
CA GLY A 413 -5.36 20.54 -5.64
C GLY A 413 -5.49 20.90 -7.12
N ASN A 414 -4.64 20.29 -7.95
CA ASN A 414 -4.82 20.28 -9.39
C ASN A 414 -5.57 19.00 -9.81
N GLU A 415 -5.62 18.64 -11.09
CA GLU A 415 -6.39 17.45 -11.51
C GLU A 415 -5.79 16.11 -11.05
N ALA A 416 -4.49 16.07 -10.73
CA ALA A 416 -3.74 14.85 -10.44
C ALA A 416 -3.10 14.82 -9.04
N GLU A 417 -2.69 15.98 -8.52
CA GLU A 417 -1.87 16.14 -7.32
C GLU A 417 -2.57 17.01 -6.27
N SER A 418 -2.46 16.57 -5.01
CA SER A 418 -2.89 17.30 -3.84
C SER A 418 -1.68 17.92 -3.15
N PRO A 419 -1.79 19.15 -2.61
CA PRO A 419 -0.83 19.62 -1.62
C PRO A 419 -0.89 18.74 -0.37
N ILE A 420 0.24 18.59 0.31
CA ILE A 420 0.37 17.81 1.54
C ILE A 420 0.86 18.73 2.64
N LEU A 421 0.08 18.85 3.71
CA LEU A 421 0.46 19.60 4.90
C LEU A 421 0.90 18.63 6.00
N ARG A 422 2.20 18.62 6.31
CA ARG A 422 2.83 17.69 7.26
C ARG A 422 2.70 18.17 8.68
N SER A 423 3.03 19.44 8.93
CA SER A 423 2.93 20.00 10.26
C SER A 423 2.64 21.50 10.29
N ILE A 424 2.04 21.93 11.39
CA ILE A 424 1.88 23.34 11.74
C ILE A 424 2.41 23.54 13.16
N ARG A 425 3.26 24.55 13.35
CA ARG A 425 3.71 24.98 14.68
C ARG A 425 3.23 26.40 14.94
N VAL A 426 2.54 26.62 16.05
CA VAL A 426 2.04 27.94 16.47
C VAL A 426 2.84 28.41 17.68
N TYR A 427 3.40 29.61 17.62
CA TYR A 427 4.26 30.18 18.67
C TYR A 427 3.50 31.15 19.57
N LEU A 428 3.80 31.07 20.87
CA LEU A 428 3.23 31.92 21.93
C LEU A 428 4.23 32.08 23.10
N PRO A 429 4.12 33.13 23.92
CA PRO A 429 3.43 34.39 23.62
C PRO A 429 4.17 35.19 22.53
N ARG A 430 3.56 36.27 22.03
CA ARG A 430 4.18 37.19 21.06
C ARG A 430 5.47 37.77 21.61
N SER A 431 6.60 37.40 21.00
CA SER A 431 7.91 37.95 21.31
C SER A 431 8.55 38.56 20.07
N SER A 432 8.62 39.88 20.01
CA SER A 432 9.31 40.61 18.95
C SER A 432 10.74 40.96 19.36
N TYR A 433 11.64 41.02 18.38
CA TYR A 433 13.00 41.55 18.50
C TYR A 433 13.04 43.03 18.86
N LEU A 434 11.91 43.75 18.78
CA LEU A 434 11.75 45.11 19.31
C LEU A 434 12.21 45.22 20.78
N ARG A 435 12.10 44.15 21.57
CA ARG A 435 12.60 44.08 22.96
C ARG A 435 14.11 44.31 23.10
N TYR A 436 14.87 44.03 22.05
CA TYR A 436 16.32 44.20 22.03
C TYR A 436 16.73 45.61 21.54
N LEU A 437 15.77 46.40 21.05
CA LEU A 437 16.00 47.78 20.64
C LEU A 437 15.76 48.77 21.80
N PRO A 438 16.43 49.93 21.79
CA PRO A 438 16.21 50.98 22.80
C PRO A 438 14.74 51.40 22.93
N ALA A 439 14.34 51.81 24.14
CA ALA A 439 12.96 52.18 24.47
C ALA A 439 12.37 53.28 23.57
N VAL A 440 13.20 54.19 23.05
CA VAL A 440 12.78 55.28 22.13
C VAL A 440 12.04 54.76 20.90
N TYR A 441 12.34 53.55 20.43
CA TYR A 441 11.66 52.93 19.30
C TYR A 441 10.32 52.26 19.65
N GLN A 442 9.95 52.24 20.94
CA GLN A 442 8.74 51.59 21.46
C GLN A 442 7.68 52.59 21.95
N GLU A 443 8.04 53.87 22.03
CA GLU A 443 7.22 54.94 22.61
C GLU A 443 6.02 55.32 21.73
N ASP A 444 6.23 55.42 20.41
CA ASP A 444 5.15 55.70 19.47
C ASP A 444 4.46 54.41 19.00
N ASP A 445 3.16 54.28 19.29
CA ASP A 445 2.39 53.07 18.99
C ASP A 445 2.35 52.74 17.49
N SER A 446 2.31 53.75 16.62
CA SER A 446 2.25 53.57 15.17
C SER A 446 3.57 53.06 14.60
N SER A 447 4.68 53.66 15.04
CA SER A 447 6.03 53.27 14.67
C SER A 447 6.39 51.90 15.26
N ARG A 448 5.89 51.59 16.47
CA ARG A 448 6.10 50.29 17.11
C ARG A 448 5.48 49.15 16.31
N ASP A 449 4.22 49.28 15.89
CA ASP A 449 3.56 48.21 15.11
C ASP A 449 4.25 47.98 13.75
N PHE A 450 4.58 49.06 13.04
CA PHE A 450 5.36 48.97 11.81
C PHE A 450 6.71 48.27 12.03
N LEU A 451 7.45 48.68 13.07
CA LEU A 451 8.78 48.14 13.35
C LEU A 451 8.71 46.68 13.79
N GLU A 452 7.71 46.28 14.58
CA GLU A 452 7.46 44.86 14.90
C GLU A 452 7.23 44.04 13.63
N ARG A 453 6.38 44.52 12.71
CA ARG A 453 6.10 43.84 11.44
C ARG A 453 7.34 43.77 10.57
N PHE A 454 8.10 44.85 10.48
CA PHE A 454 9.34 44.92 9.71
C PHE A 454 10.40 43.96 10.26
N LEU A 455 10.61 43.94 11.58
CA LEU A 455 11.57 43.05 12.23
C LEU A 455 11.17 41.58 12.10
N SER A 456 9.87 41.26 12.08
CA SER A 456 9.41 39.87 11.94
C SER A 456 9.91 39.18 10.66
N LEU A 457 10.14 39.94 9.57
CA LEU A 457 10.77 39.42 8.34
C LEU A 457 12.19 38.91 8.58
N PHE A 458 12.98 39.63 9.39
CA PHE A 458 14.34 39.22 9.75
C PHE A 458 14.31 38.12 10.82
N GLU A 459 13.36 38.16 11.74
CA GLU A 459 13.16 37.11 12.75
C GLU A 459 12.95 35.74 12.10
N THR A 460 12.21 35.63 11.00
CA THR A 460 12.07 34.38 10.23
C THR A 460 13.42 33.83 9.78
N PHE A 461 14.33 34.68 9.30
CA PHE A 461 15.67 34.27 8.88
C PHE A 461 16.54 33.86 10.08
N PHE A 462 16.59 34.69 11.13
CA PHE A 462 17.43 34.43 12.31
C PHE A 462 16.93 33.24 13.15
N SER A 463 15.62 33.08 13.30
CA SER A 463 15.05 31.94 14.04
C SER A 463 15.46 30.59 13.44
N LYS A 464 15.56 30.49 12.12
CA LYS A 464 16.06 29.28 11.46
C LYS A 464 17.52 28.99 11.81
N LEU A 465 18.37 30.02 11.84
CA LEU A 465 19.78 29.87 12.24
C LEU A 465 19.93 29.53 13.73
N GLU A 466 19.11 30.14 14.58
CA GLU A 466 19.06 29.82 16.01
C GLU A 466 18.63 28.35 16.22
N GLU A 467 17.55 27.89 15.56
CA GLU A 467 17.09 26.49 15.63
C GLU A 467 18.20 25.54 15.18
N GLN A 468 18.86 25.82 14.05
CA GLN A 468 20.03 25.05 13.60
C GLN A 468 21.13 25.01 14.66
N THR A 469 21.45 26.15 15.29
CA THR A 469 22.48 26.27 16.32
C THR A 469 22.14 25.46 17.57
N TYR A 470 20.88 25.49 18.02
CA TYR A 470 20.42 24.68 19.16
C TYR A 470 20.52 23.17 18.88
N HIS A 471 20.25 22.76 17.64
CA HIS A 471 20.32 21.35 17.23
C HIS A 471 21.73 20.86 16.86
N VAL A 472 22.77 21.72 16.89
CA VAL A 472 24.17 21.31 16.65
C VAL A 472 24.62 20.22 17.61
N THR A 473 24.08 20.18 18.84
CA THR A 473 24.38 19.11 19.80
C THR A 473 24.07 17.72 19.26
N GLY A 474 23.03 17.58 18.43
CA GLY A 474 22.68 16.33 17.76
C GLY A 474 23.70 15.90 16.70
N LEU A 475 24.55 16.81 16.21
CA LEU A 475 25.63 16.50 15.27
C LEU A 475 26.87 15.89 15.95
N PHE A 476 26.93 15.82 17.27
CA PHE A 476 28.01 15.17 18.01
C PHE A 476 27.65 13.76 18.51
N ASP A 477 26.38 13.35 18.39
CA ASP A 477 25.94 12.00 18.76
C ASP A 477 26.10 11.04 17.56
N PRO A 478 26.97 10.01 17.67
CA PRO A 478 27.20 9.05 16.59
C PRO A 478 25.93 8.32 16.14
N PHE A 479 24.87 8.25 16.95
CA PHE A 479 23.61 7.59 16.60
C PHE A 479 22.55 8.53 16.02
N ALA A 480 22.66 9.85 16.25
CA ALA A 480 21.70 10.83 15.74
C ALA A 480 22.16 11.52 14.43
N VAL A 481 23.46 11.48 14.15
CA VAL A 481 24.08 12.18 13.01
C VAL A 481 23.66 11.60 11.64
N PRO A 482 23.38 12.42 10.62
CA PRO A 482 23.21 11.97 9.24
C PRO A 482 24.48 11.32 8.65
N GLY A 483 24.33 10.32 7.77
CA GLY A 483 25.45 9.53 7.23
C GLY A 483 26.60 10.36 6.64
N GLU A 484 26.31 11.45 5.91
CA GLU A 484 27.34 12.32 5.34
C GLU A 484 28.26 12.98 6.38
N PHE A 485 27.70 13.35 7.54
CA PHE A 485 28.47 14.01 8.61
C PHE A 485 29.19 13.00 9.51
N LEU A 486 28.79 11.73 9.49
CA LEU A 486 29.45 10.64 10.23
C LEU A 486 30.93 10.51 9.83
N ASN A 487 31.22 10.61 8.54
CA ASN A 487 32.60 10.55 8.03
C ASN A 487 33.46 11.71 8.53
N ARG A 488 32.86 12.90 8.70
CA ARG A 488 33.57 14.08 9.26
C ARG A 488 33.89 13.87 10.73
N LEU A 489 32.98 13.31 11.51
CA LEU A 489 33.24 12.95 12.92
C LEU A 489 34.36 11.92 13.04
N ALA A 490 34.39 10.92 12.16
CA ALA A 490 35.46 9.93 12.14
C ALA A 490 36.84 10.57 11.87
N VAL A 491 36.92 11.49 10.90
CA VAL A 491 38.15 12.26 10.62
C VAL A 491 38.60 13.07 11.84
N TRP A 492 37.67 13.70 12.57
CA TRP A 492 38.01 14.44 13.80
C TRP A 492 38.59 13.54 14.90
N LEU A 493 38.16 12.29 14.97
CA LEU A 493 38.69 11.28 15.90
C LEU A 493 39.93 10.56 15.36
N GLY A 494 40.47 10.96 14.20
CA GLY A 494 41.64 10.31 13.59
C GLY A 494 41.37 8.90 13.07
N ILE A 495 40.11 8.53 12.85
CA ILE A 495 39.72 7.25 12.26
C ILE A 495 39.83 7.40 10.73
N ALA A 496 40.68 6.60 10.11
CA ALA A 496 40.74 6.50 8.66
C ALA A 496 39.48 5.75 8.16
N VAL A 497 38.52 6.49 7.61
CA VAL A 497 37.30 5.92 7.03
C VAL A 497 37.66 5.27 5.70
N ASP A 498 37.59 3.95 5.65
CA ASP A 498 37.63 3.18 4.41
C ASP A 498 36.19 3.03 3.88
N GLU A 499 35.98 3.07 2.55
CA GLU A 499 34.65 2.92 1.94
C GLU A 499 33.99 1.58 2.30
N ASN A 500 34.81 0.59 2.67
CA ASN A 500 34.39 -0.74 3.07
C ASN A 500 33.81 -0.83 4.50
N TRP A 501 33.62 0.28 5.21
CA TRP A 501 32.95 0.30 6.51
C TRP A 501 31.44 0.53 6.36
N PRO A 502 30.59 -0.44 6.74
CA PRO A 502 29.16 -0.19 6.87
C PRO A 502 28.89 0.91 7.91
N GLU A 503 27.95 1.82 7.63
CA GLU A 503 27.64 2.96 8.50
C GLU A 503 27.38 2.53 9.95
N GLU A 504 26.62 1.44 10.14
CA GLU A 504 26.29 0.91 11.47
C GLU A 504 27.54 0.52 12.28
N LYS A 505 28.54 -0.08 11.64
CA LYS A 505 29.81 -0.44 12.29
C LYS A 505 30.65 0.79 12.56
N LEU A 506 30.65 1.77 11.66
CA LEU A 506 31.36 3.03 11.84
C LEU A 506 30.80 3.83 13.04
N ARG A 507 29.48 3.87 13.22
CA ARG A 507 28.84 4.49 14.41
C ARG A 507 29.32 3.83 15.70
N GLN A 508 29.36 2.49 15.73
CA GLN A 508 29.87 1.75 16.88
C GLN A 508 31.36 1.99 17.14
N LEU A 509 32.16 2.12 16.07
CA LEU A 509 33.58 2.42 16.17
C LEU A 509 33.81 3.80 16.79
N ILE A 510 33.13 4.83 16.30
CA ILE A 510 33.20 6.21 16.82
C ILE A 510 32.84 6.24 18.30
N ASN A 511 31.75 5.56 18.69
CA ASN A 511 31.32 5.50 20.08
C ASN A 511 32.35 4.82 21.01
N LYS A 512 33.10 3.82 20.50
CA LYS A 512 34.12 3.10 21.26
C LYS A 512 35.55 3.62 21.06
N ALA A 513 35.76 4.60 20.19
CA ALA A 513 37.08 5.02 19.72
C ALA A 513 38.04 5.36 20.86
N MET A 514 37.59 6.14 21.84
CA MET A 514 38.42 6.53 22.99
C MET A 514 38.88 5.33 23.84
N ASN A 515 38.04 4.30 23.99
CA ASN A 515 38.41 3.08 24.71
C ASN A 515 39.36 2.20 23.90
N LEU A 516 39.18 2.15 22.57
CA LEU A 516 40.06 1.40 21.67
C LEU A 516 41.45 2.01 21.60
N TYR A 517 41.55 3.34 21.47
CA TYR A 517 42.84 4.03 21.43
C TYR A 517 43.66 3.86 22.71
N ARG A 518 43.01 3.70 23.87
CA ARG A 518 43.70 3.36 25.13
C ARG A 518 44.34 1.96 25.12
N LYS A 519 43.84 1.05 24.28
CA LYS A 519 44.30 -0.34 24.15
C LYS A 519 45.11 -0.56 22.86
N ARG A 520 45.38 0.49 22.09
CA ARG A 520 46.11 0.40 20.82
C ARG A 520 47.47 -0.26 21.03
N GLY A 521 47.86 -1.15 20.11
CA GLY A 521 49.08 -1.95 20.24
C GLY A 521 49.01 -3.09 21.27
N THR A 522 47.85 -3.37 21.87
CA THR A 522 47.69 -4.58 22.72
C THR A 522 46.92 -5.66 21.98
N CYS A 523 47.13 -6.93 22.35
CA CYS A 523 46.33 -8.04 21.84
C CYS A 523 44.82 -7.77 22.01
N ALA A 524 44.40 -7.26 23.17
CA ALA A 524 43.01 -6.94 23.45
C ALA A 524 42.44 -5.84 22.55
N GLY A 525 43.25 -4.82 22.22
CA GLY A 525 42.85 -3.75 21.30
C GLY A 525 42.65 -4.26 19.88
N ILE A 526 43.62 -5.04 19.37
CA ILE A 526 43.55 -5.66 18.04
C ILE A 526 42.36 -6.63 17.94
N GLU A 527 42.16 -7.47 18.95
CA GLU A 527 41.00 -8.37 19.03
C GLU A 527 39.67 -7.61 18.97
N GLU A 528 39.55 -6.53 19.73
CA GLU A 528 38.31 -5.73 19.82
C GLU A 528 38.03 -4.98 18.51
N MET A 529 39.06 -4.43 17.87
CA MET A 529 38.95 -3.70 16.59
C MET A 529 38.53 -4.63 15.44
N ILE A 530 39.18 -5.79 15.31
CA ILE A 530 38.83 -6.79 14.28
C ILE A 530 37.44 -7.35 14.55
N ARG A 531 37.06 -7.57 15.81
CA ARG A 531 35.72 -8.02 16.18
C ARG A 531 34.66 -6.98 15.84
N LEU A 532 34.94 -5.69 15.97
CA LEU A 532 34.00 -4.62 15.63
C LEU A 532 33.75 -4.59 14.12
N TYR A 533 34.79 -4.75 13.30
CA TYR A 533 34.66 -4.81 11.85
C TYR A 533 34.06 -6.12 11.34
N THR A 534 34.60 -7.27 11.73
CA THR A 534 34.20 -8.58 11.18
C THR A 534 33.02 -9.22 11.92
N GLY A 535 32.76 -8.84 13.17
CA GLY A 535 31.82 -9.52 14.06
C GLY A 535 32.37 -10.84 14.64
N ILE A 536 33.63 -11.18 14.37
CA ILE A 536 34.30 -12.41 14.79
C ILE A 536 35.49 -12.06 15.68
N LYS A 537 35.66 -12.81 16.78
CA LYS A 537 36.84 -12.65 17.64
C LYS A 537 38.03 -13.38 17.00
N PRO A 538 39.14 -12.69 16.65
CA PRO A 538 40.34 -13.34 16.12
C PRO A 538 41.11 -14.06 17.23
N TYR A 539 41.96 -15.02 16.85
CA TYR A 539 42.98 -15.59 17.73
C TYR A 539 44.35 -15.01 17.37
N ILE A 540 45.07 -14.48 18.36
CA ILE A 540 46.40 -13.89 18.17
C ILE A 540 47.44 -14.82 18.79
N ILE A 541 48.35 -15.32 17.96
CA ILE A 541 49.47 -16.18 18.37
C ILE A 541 50.76 -15.38 18.22
N GLU A 542 51.41 -15.14 19.35
CA GLU A 542 52.71 -14.48 19.43
C GLU A 542 53.81 -15.54 19.40
N HIS A 543 54.96 -15.23 18.78
CA HIS A 543 56.03 -16.21 18.54
C HIS A 543 56.50 -16.93 19.82
N PHE A 544 56.60 -16.22 20.96
CA PHE A 544 57.03 -16.79 22.23
C PHE A 544 56.04 -17.82 22.83
N LYS A 545 54.79 -17.87 22.36
CA LYS A 545 53.82 -18.88 22.82
C LYS A 545 54.01 -20.24 22.12
N LEU A 546 54.92 -20.33 21.16
CA LEU A 546 55.14 -21.53 20.34
C LEU A 546 56.25 -22.45 20.89
N ASP A 547 56.74 -22.20 22.11
CA ASP A 547 57.83 -22.97 22.73
C ASP A 547 57.50 -24.46 22.97
N TRP A 548 56.21 -24.83 22.90
CA TRP A 548 55.76 -26.22 23.02
C TRP A 548 55.86 -27.02 21.72
N MET A 549 56.02 -26.36 20.56
CA MET A 549 56.06 -27.01 19.26
C MET A 549 57.47 -27.52 18.97
N GLN A 550 57.64 -28.86 18.99
CA GLN A 550 58.95 -29.50 18.83
C GLN A 550 59.47 -29.54 17.39
N ASP A 551 58.57 -29.43 16.41
CA ASP A 551 58.92 -29.44 14.99
C ASP A 551 59.21 -28.02 14.49
N GLU A 552 60.49 -27.64 14.48
CA GLU A 552 60.97 -26.33 14.01
C GLU A 552 60.62 -26.06 12.54
N ARG A 553 60.55 -27.10 11.70
CA ARG A 553 60.22 -26.93 10.28
C ARG A 553 58.76 -26.52 10.09
N LEU A 554 57.85 -27.12 10.85
CA LEU A 554 56.42 -26.75 10.82
C LEU A 554 56.19 -25.38 11.46
N LYS A 555 56.91 -25.05 12.52
CA LYS A 555 56.85 -23.74 13.18
C LYS A 555 57.25 -22.61 12.22
N GLU A 556 58.35 -22.78 11.50
CA GLU A 556 58.81 -21.83 10.46
C GLU A 556 57.78 -21.67 9.34
N LEU A 557 57.22 -22.79 8.84
CA LEU A 557 56.28 -22.77 7.73
C LEU A 557 54.97 -22.05 8.07
N LEU A 558 54.42 -22.32 9.25
CA LEU A 558 53.14 -21.74 9.68
C LEU A 558 53.32 -20.32 10.24
N TYR A 559 54.15 -20.13 11.26
CA TYR A 559 54.18 -18.87 12.01
C TYR A 559 55.38 -17.97 11.70
N GLY A 560 56.36 -18.48 10.97
CA GLY A 560 57.60 -17.77 10.66
C GLY A 560 58.62 -17.80 11.81
N ASN A 561 59.86 -17.42 11.48
CA ASN A 561 61.01 -17.45 12.39
C ASN A 561 61.35 -16.09 13.02
N ASP A 562 60.62 -15.03 12.68
CA ASP A 562 60.88 -13.70 13.24
C ASP A 562 60.23 -13.57 14.63
N PRO A 563 61.00 -13.30 15.71
CA PRO A 563 60.46 -13.11 17.05
C PRO A 563 59.53 -11.89 17.17
N ASN A 564 59.62 -10.93 16.25
CA ASN A 564 58.76 -9.73 16.22
C ASN A 564 57.50 -9.91 15.37
N MET A 565 57.24 -11.13 14.87
CA MET A 565 56.05 -11.46 14.12
C MET A 565 54.99 -12.12 15.01
N PHE A 566 53.74 -11.69 14.85
CA PHE A 566 52.58 -12.38 15.41
C PHE A 566 51.59 -12.76 14.31
N THR A 567 50.92 -13.88 14.50
CA THR A 567 49.94 -14.40 13.55
C THR A 567 48.53 -14.19 14.07
N VAL A 568 47.69 -13.55 13.26
CA VAL A 568 46.28 -13.29 13.53
C VAL A 568 45.44 -14.28 12.72
N LEU A 569 44.77 -15.19 13.42
CA LEU A 569 43.90 -16.20 12.86
C LEU A 569 42.45 -15.72 12.89
N LEU A 570 41.83 -15.61 11.72
CA LEU A 570 40.40 -15.38 11.58
C LEU A 570 39.67 -16.72 11.43
N ASN A 571 38.73 -17.00 12.32
CA ASN A 571 37.89 -18.18 12.23
C ASN A 571 36.55 -17.85 11.53
N PRO A 572 36.34 -18.24 10.26
CA PRO A 572 35.08 -17.99 9.56
C PRO A 572 33.92 -18.86 10.07
N VAL A 573 34.21 -19.87 10.90
CA VAL A 573 33.23 -20.86 11.34
C VAL A 573 32.55 -20.40 12.62
N LYS A 574 31.21 -20.27 12.60
CA LYS A 574 30.40 -20.12 13.82
C LYS A 574 29.72 -21.46 14.14
N ALA A 575 30.08 -22.03 15.29
CA ALA A 575 29.40 -23.20 15.85
C ALA A 575 28.15 -22.75 16.63
N ASN A 576 26.96 -23.02 16.10
CA ASN A 576 25.70 -22.97 16.86
C ASN A 576 25.22 -24.40 17.11
N LYS A 577 24.52 -24.65 18.23
CA LYS A 577 24.04 -25.99 18.65
C LYS A 577 23.49 -26.80 17.47
N GLY A 578 24.31 -27.72 16.93
CA GLY A 578 23.96 -28.65 15.86
C GLY A 578 24.19 -28.19 14.40
N CYS A 579 24.68 -26.97 14.12
CA CYS A 579 24.94 -26.51 12.74
C CYS A 579 26.16 -25.57 12.66
N PHE A 580 27.02 -25.79 11.66
CA PHE A 580 28.17 -24.93 11.36
C PHE A 580 27.84 -24.00 10.20
N THR A 581 27.98 -22.70 10.43
CA THR A 581 27.94 -21.71 9.34
C THR A 581 29.35 -21.25 9.04
N VAL A 582 29.77 -21.43 7.78
CA VAL A 582 31.03 -20.90 7.26
C VAL A 582 30.73 -19.56 6.61
N ARG A 583 31.40 -18.50 7.05
CA ARG A 583 31.35 -17.20 6.39
C ARG A 583 32.55 -17.04 5.47
N ASP A 584 32.28 -16.85 4.18
CA ASP A 584 33.32 -16.45 3.25
C ASP A 584 33.62 -14.95 3.42
N PHE A 585 34.91 -14.61 3.44
CA PHE A 585 35.38 -13.23 3.44
C PHE A 585 35.70 -12.83 2.01
N THR A 586 35.29 -11.64 1.60
CA THR A 586 35.70 -11.09 0.30
C THR A 586 37.13 -10.56 0.39
N ASP A 587 37.83 -10.50 -0.75
CA ASP A 587 39.19 -9.96 -0.81
C ASP A 587 39.26 -8.52 -0.24
N ASN A 588 38.24 -7.70 -0.53
CA ASN A 588 38.12 -6.34 0.02
C ASN A 588 38.00 -6.31 1.55
N GLU A 589 37.25 -7.24 2.16
CA GLU A 589 37.17 -7.32 3.63
C GLU A 589 38.53 -7.68 4.25
N LEU A 590 39.28 -8.58 3.61
CA LEU A 590 40.61 -8.99 4.07
C LEU A 590 41.64 -7.86 3.93
N GLU A 591 41.62 -7.11 2.83
CA GLU A 591 42.45 -5.93 2.65
C GLU A 591 42.17 -4.87 3.73
N THR A 592 40.91 -4.61 4.04
CA THR A 592 40.54 -3.67 5.11
C THR A 592 41.02 -4.18 6.48
N VAL A 593 40.93 -5.49 6.77
CA VAL A 593 41.50 -6.05 8.01
C VAL A 593 43.03 -5.91 8.06
N GLN A 594 43.72 -6.11 6.93
CA GLN A 594 45.16 -5.87 6.86
C GLN A 594 45.53 -4.40 7.11
N ARG A 595 44.75 -3.46 6.55
CA ARG A 595 44.92 -2.01 6.84
C ARG A 595 44.72 -1.71 8.32
N ILE A 596 43.68 -2.26 8.95
CA ILE A 596 43.44 -2.14 10.40
C ILE A 596 44.63 -2.68 11.19
N LEU A 597 45.16 -3.85 10.83
CA LEU A 597 46.34 -4.42 11.48
C LEU A 597 47.56 -3.53 11.33
N SER A 598 47.77 -2.96 10.13
CA SER A 598 48.89 -2.06 9.87
C SER A 598 48.82 -0.77 10.70
N SER A 599 47.62 -0.27 11.00
CA SER A 599 47.43 0.93 11.81
C SER A 599 47.48 0.65 13.31
N GLU A 600 47.01 -0.51 13.75
CA GLU A 600 46.90 -0.86 15.17
C GLU A 600 48.11 -1.63 15.74
N LYS A 601 49.02 -2.11 14.89
CA LYS A 601 50.20 -2.86 15.34
C LYS A 601 51.15 -2.03 16.20
N PRO A 602 51.81 -2.64 17.20
CA PRO A 602 52.94 -2.02 17.89
C PRO A 602 54.06 -1.64 16.93
N ALA A 603 54.83 -0.61 17.31
CA ALA A 603 56.04 -0.25 16.59
C ALA A 603 57.00 -1.45 16.50
N HIS A 604 57.65 -1.61 15.34
CA HIS A 604 58.64 -2.67 15.08
C HIS A 604 58.11 -4.11 15.16
N THR A 605 56.80 -4.32 15.02
CA THR A 605 56.19 -5.66 14.90
C THR A 605 55.56 -5.85 13.53
N ASP A 606 55.48 -7.10 13.06
CA ASP A 606 54.76 -7.47 11.85
C ASP A 606 53.63 -8.45 12.14
N ALA A 607 52.51 -8.26 11.43
CA ALA A 607 51.29 -9.03 11.62
C ALA A 607 51.03 -9.90 10.39
N ARG A 608 50.94 -11.22 10.57
CA ARG A 608 50.53 -12.15 9.53
C ARG A 608 49.04 -12.45 9.67
N LEU A 609 48.24 -12.15 8.67
CA LEU A 609 46.81 -12.49 8.64
C LEU A 609 46.59 -13.86 7.99
N VAL A 610 45.89 -14.76 8.67
CA VAL A 610 45.53 -16.09 8.14
C VAL A 610 44.05 -16.37 8.40
N VAL A 611 43.33 -16.77 7.36
CA VAL A 611 41.93 -17.21 7.46
C VAL A 611 41.90 -18.74 7.59
N LEU A 612 41.32 -19.24 8.67
CA LEU A 612 41.21 -20.67 8.92
C LEU A 612 40.18 -21.31 7.98
N GLN A 613 40.52 -22.43 7.36
CA GLN A 613 39.59 -23.19 6.52
C GLN A 613 38.91 -24.29 7.34
N PRO A 614 37.65 -24.68 7.03
CA PRO A 614 36.94 -25.73 7.76
C PRO A 614 37.39 -27.15 7.37
N TRP A 615 38.57 -27.30 6.79
CA TRP A 615 39.09 -28.56 6.23
C TRP A 615 40.16 -29.17 7.14
N ILE A 616 40.24 -30.49 7.16
CA ILE A 616 41.29 -31.22 7.87
C ILE A 616 42.41 -31.51 6.87
N TYR A 617 43.48 -30.74 6.94
CA TYR A 617 44.73 -31.05 6.27
C TYR A 617 45.84 -31.20 7.32
N LEU A 618 46.60 -32.29 7.21
CA LEU A 618 47.80 -32.48 8.02
C LEU A 618 48.83 -31.40 7.66
N ASP A 619 49.62 -30.97 8.65
CA ASP A 619 50.68 -29.97 8.52
C ASP A 619 50.22 -28.55 8.11
N LEU A 620 48.92 -28.29 8.13
CA LEU A 620 48.31 -26.97 7.91
C LEU A 620 47.54 -26.49 9.16
N TYR A 621 46.89 -25.33 9.08
CA TYR A 621 46.11 -24.70 10.15
C TYR A 621 44.83 -25.46 10.52
N THR A 622 44.98 -26.61 11.17
CA THR A 622 43.89 -27.50 11.59
C THR A 622 43.83 -27.56 13.12
N TYR A 623 42.83 -26.91 13.71
CA TYR A 623 42.63 -26.88 15.16
C TYR A 623 41.30 -27.53 15.55
N LEU A 624 41.38 -28.60 16.33
CA LEU A 624 40.21 -29.31 16.82
C LEU A 624 39.40 -28.44 17.79
N GLY A 625 38.10 -28.36 17.58
CA GLY A 625 37.18 -27.52 18.35
C GLY A 625 37.15 -26.05 17.96
N VAL A 626 38.00 -25.61 17.02
CA VAL A 626 38.06 -24.21 16.54
C VAL A 626 37.53 -24.10 15.10
N ASN A 627 38.27 -24.62 14.11
CA ASN A 627 37.85 -24.65 12.71
C ASN A 627 37.47 -26.07 12.24
N THR A 628 37.79 -27.09 13.03
CA THR A 628 37.45 -28.49 12.73
C THR A 628 36.76 -29.15 13.92
N CYS A 629 35.82 -30.04 13.66
CA CYS A 629 35.09 -30.80 14.67
C CYS A 629 35.09 -32.29 14.33
N LEU A 630 35.15 -33.14 15.36
CA LEU A 630 34.86 -34.56 15.21
C LEU A 630 33.35 -34.74 15.41
N SER A 631 32.65 -35.17 14.36
CA SER A 631 31.25 -35.58 14.48
C SER A 631 31.16 -36.93 15.19
N GLU A 632 30.07 -37.16 15.92
CA GLU A 632 29.74 -38.51 16.37
C GLU A 632 29.59 -39.43 15.15
N PRO A 633 30.04 -40.70 15.21
CA PRO A 633 29.96 -41.61 14.08
C PRO A 633 28.50 -41.96 13.77
N SER A 634 27.94 -41.37 12.71
CA SER A 634 26.62 -41.66 12.18
C SER A 634 26.76 -42.54 10.93
N PRO A 635 26.18 -43.75 10.89
CA PRO A 635 26.16 -44.54 9.66
C PRO A 635 25.34 -43.80 8.60
N CYS A 636 26.01 -43.41 7.50
CA CYS A 636 25.39 -42.77 6.36
C CYS A 636 25.18 -43.83 5.26
N LEU A 637 23.94 -44.03 4.82
CA LEU A 637 23.65 -44.71 3.56
C LEU A 637 23.70 -43.68 2.44
N ASP A 638 24.23 -44.10 1.28
CA ASP A 638 24.69 -43.34 0.11
C ASP A 638 23.77 -42.23 -0.46
N THR A 639 22.57 -42.05 0.12
CA THR A 639 21.53 -41.10 -0.31
C THR A 639 21.09 -40.10 0.76
N GLY A 640 21.88 -39.90 1.82
CA GLY A 640 21.63 -38.84 2.82
C GLY A 640 20.49 -39.13 3.81
N ALA A 641 20.09 -40.40 3.92
CA ALA A 641 19.17 -40.86 4.95
C ALA A 641 19.95 -41.26 6.22
N TYR A 642 19.60 -40.65 7.36
CA TYR A 642 20.20 -40.94 8.66
C TYR A 642 19.43 -42.08 9.35
N MET A 643 20.10 -43.19 9.68
CA MET A 643 19.52 -44.25 10.51
C MET A 643 19.77 -43.96 12.01
N PRO A 644 18.72 -43.90 12.86
CA PRO A 644 18.88 -43.84 14.30
C PRO A 644 19.50 -45.13 14.84
N ARG A 645 20.30 -45.02 15.91
CA ARG A 645 21.07 -46.11 16.53
C ARG A 645 20.20 -47.29 17.01
N ASP A 646 18.92 -47.04 17.26
CA ASP A 646 17.97 -48.02 17.81
C ASP A 646 17.14 -48.75 16.73
N THR A 647 17.53 -48.66 15.46
CA THR A 647 16.85 -49.37 14.38
C THR A 647 17.22 -50.84 14.42
N VAL A 648 16.33 -51.67 14.97
CA VAL A 648 16.46 -53.14 14.94
C VAL A 648 15.71 -53.68 13.72
N LEU A 649 16.45 -54.17 12.72
CA LEU A 649 15.89 -54.97 11.64
C LEU A 649 15.44 -56.31 12.23
N THR A 650 14.13 -56.49 12.40
CA THR A 650 13.55 -57.66 13.08
C THR A 650 13.03 -58.75 12.15
N ASP A 651 13.16 -58.61 10.83
CA ASP A 651 12.71 -59.65 9.90
C ASP A 651 13.80 -60.66 9.59
N PHE A 652 13.67 -61.85 10.19
CA PHE A 652 14.30 -63.07 9.71
C PHE A 652 13.26 -63.87 8.92
N GLU A 653 13.19 -63.69 7.60
CA GLU A 653 12.49 -64.66 6.74
C GLU A 653 13.49 -65.70 6.22
N VAL A 654 13.18 -66.98 6.49
CA VAL A 654 14.08 -68.12 6.25
C VAL A 654 14.03 -68.62 4.79
N ALA A 655 13.04 -68.22 3.98
CA ALA A 655 13.04 -68.30 2.51
C ALA A 655 11.79 -67.61 1.93
N GLY A 656 11.92 -66.95 0.79
CA GLY A 656 10.81 -66.24 0.13
C GLY A 656 9.73 -67.17 -0.44
N GLN A 657 8.45 -66.86 -0.17
CA GLN A 657 7.29 -67.52 -0.77
C GLN A 657 6.71 -66.69 -1.92
N ILE A 658 6.49 -67.34 -3.07
CA ILE A 658 5.91 -66.75 -4.28
C ILE A 658 4.37 -66.59 -4.11
N GLU A 659 3.80 -65.54 -4.69
CA GLU A 659 2.37 -65.12 -4.67
C GLU A 659 1.84 -64.40 -3.42
N ARG A 660 2.64 -64.18 -2.37
CA ARG A 660 2.19 -63.38 -1.21
C ARG A 660 2.51 -61.89 -1.31
N ARG A 661 3.68 -61.54 -1.89
CA ARG A 661 4.07 -60.14 -2.20
C ARG A 661 4.82 -59.97 -3.51
N SER A 662 5.51 -60.99 -4.02
CA SER A 662 6.15 -60.93 -5.34
C SER A 662 5.26 -61.60 -6.39
N ARG A 663 4.88 -60.85 -7.43
CA ARG A 663 4.08 -61.37 -8.56
C ARG A 663 5.00 -61.96 -9.61
N MET A 664 4.78 -63.24 -9.95
CA MET A 664 5.53 -63.89 -11.03
C MET A 664 5.29 -63.18 -12.37
N GLY A 665 6.38 -62.84 -13.06
CA GLY A 665 6.36 -62.12 -14.34
C GLY A 665 6.31 -60.59 -14.23
N LEU A 666 6.14 -60.04 -13.03
CA LEU A 666 6.19 -58.59 -12.77
C LEU A 666 7.39 -58.20 -11.91
N ASP A 667 7.52 -58.79 -10.73
CA ASP A 667 8.58 -58.43 -9.77
C ASP A 667 9.69 -59.48 -9.69
N THR A 668 9.48 -60.67 -10.27
CA THR A 668 10.46 -61.76 -10.25
C THR A 668 10.31 -62.60 -11.52
N ILE A 669 11.44 -62.84 -12.21
CA ILE A 669 11.55 -63.72 -13.38
C ILE A 669 12.49 -64.86 -12.99
N LEU A 670 12.00 -66.09 -13.00
CA LEU A 670 12.83 -67.28 -12.82
C LEU A 670 13.31 -67.74 -14.19
N THR A 671 14.61 -67.95 -14.32
CA THR A 671 15.23 -68.54 -15.52
C THR A 671 15.36 -70.04 -15.37
#